data_AF-A0A1V9FE74-F1
#
_entry.id   AF-A0A1V9FE74-F1
#
_cell.length_a   1.000
_cell.length_b   1.000
_cell.length_c   1.000
_cell.angle_alpha   90.00
_cell.angle_beta   90.00
_cell.angle_gamma   90.00
#
_symmetry.space_group_name_H-M   'P 1'
#
loop_
_entity.id
_entity.type
_entity.pdbx_description
1 polymer ?
#
loop_
_entity_poly.entity_id
_entity_poly.type
_entity_poly.pdbx_seq_one_letter_code
_entity_poly.pdbx_strand_id
1 'polypeptide(L)'
;MHDLPTSINSCAHKGITLIFLLSYMNVFLKLLQLLAGCYLFMLLTKPVKAQPKPTVSIHPAAHATHIASITKDTIVVITGSTYRFTVETPEDQGLVSTTPAVNEILAQITSVNGLKQQYLVTDKTGNPKQHGNVIPGDRLIVTSKNKAAKTWQLVVKPMALSGRLQLQQQAVTINTTNKLVLYYTAGQRSPDATVNIYLPPGIGVTMQNTTVNVIGRGHVTLAQLAQQSIGRTGSAYSYNRVGAATITPLANGGTKLQLSHLDLRPANGADITIVIGGVRLQKAGNYTFKATYTTSKPEVLTSAGTGVETAILKAIPTVADFTRTAERTLQYSEDAATYTCAHFTWSYIPANAIQLLQSLDSGKSFQPASAAIDRKTSSATVTGLQPGKQYMFRLLVKDGRHKGLSNTARYYSGKLDIKMFGVTGDSTQDYTQPINEAIEYVNRLGGGTLLFSKGVYGVRTVHLKSNVYLYVDKEATIKALKGADAPETTWFSDKKYRSGLSPTDAGPYADADNYLTKQDVGHHYFRNTMFFGERLDNVKIIGNGYITGNGNLVTGDKVMNNEPGNRADKMFTFKLCTNIEIGGIHREADLWYDSSKDEPYYINKDGSKDFNTGNMLHIDRSGHFALLATGTDHINVHNTYFSRYHTSNVRDIYDFMACSHVTVTNIYSKVSSDDIVKPGSDCALGFTRPARDYKIRNVIGDTNCNLFQIGSETADDIMDICVDNIYVLGSNKAGFSISTNDGGHVKNIHLNCGHTGPLHSRSKMFRTFTPFFISISNRGRVLGATVGKYAFTDNGENHNELLVKNINIGQVENIIINGIDIYEVYAGSSFRGKRWSAYDGKQRRATPIIAGYSLPAAAEVTGGLDFTLPNGKHTGYIKNIEFNDVQVLVKGGNPLSDTAATPPELGVGQYNASNLKVQPSYGLWARHVMNLTVKNCSFNYEQRDGRYAVYLDDVIGASISGVKTVRPAGNREVIKIKGSKDIVIFTEKTTYGK
;
A
#
# COMPACT_ATOMS: atom_id res chain seq x y z
N MET A 1 -29.80 27.86 -83.74
CA MET A 1 -30.20 29.22 -83.32
C MET A 1 -31.35 29.04 -82.33
N HIS A 2 -31.26 29.25 -81.03
CA HIS A 2 -30.30 30.00 -80.22
C HIS A 2 -30.00 29.24 -78.92
N ASP A 3 -28.83 29.52 -78.35
CA ASP A 3 -28.05 28.63 -77.49
C ASP A 3 -28.61 28.31 -76.10
N LEU A 4 -28.85 27.00 -75.93
CA LEU A 4 -28.56 26.08 -74.82
C LEU A 4 -28.59 26.56 -73.35
N PRO A 5 -29.63 26.15 -72.61
CA PRO A 5 -29.83 26.30 -71.17
C PRO A 5 -29.76 24.91 -70.46
N THR A 6 -30.18 24.62 -69.22
CA THR A 6 -31.42 25.01 -68.55
C THR A 6 -31.51 24.54 -67.10
N SER A 7 -32.31 25.31 -66.37
CA SER A 7 -32.82 25.21 -65.00
C SER A 7 -34.03 24.29 -64.81
N ILE A 8 -34.16 23.80 -63.57
CA ILE A 8 -35.33 23.70 -62.66
C ILE A 8 -36.73 23.98 -63.26
N ASN A 9 -37.68 23.05 -63.04
CA ASN A 9 -39.03 23.36 -62.53
C ASN A 9 -39.82 22.13 -62.03
N SER A 10 -40.88 22.42 -61.28
CA SER A 10 -41.65 21.59 -60.35
C SER A 10 -42.88 20.87 -60.93
N CYS A 11 -43.54 20.08 -60.05
CA CYS A 11 -44.92 19.55 -60.07
C CYS A 11 -45.21 18.12 -60.60
N ALA A 12 -45.49 17.24 -59.62
CA ALA A 12 -46.73 16.46 -59.41
C ALA A 12 -47.21 15.37 -60.41
N HIS A 13 -47.11 14.12 -59.93
CA HIS A 13 -48.20 13.13 -59.75
C HIS A 13 -48.83 12.40 -60.96
N LYS A 14 -48.57 11.08 -61.06
CA LYS A 14 -49.48 9.94 -60.71
C LYS A 14 -49.26 8.73 -61.63
N GLY A 15 -49.27 7.54 -61.03
CA GLY A 15 -50.06 6.44 -61.59
C GLY A 15 -49.33 5.13 -61.95
N ILE A 16 -49.45 4.15 -61.03
CA ILE A 16 -49.66 2.72 -61.36
C ILE A 16 -48.47 1.97 -61.99
N THR A 17 -47.44 1.64 -61.20
CA THR A 17 -46.62 0.43 -61.44
C THR A 17 -45.88 -0.08 -60.18
N LEU A 18 -46.51 -0.02 -59.00
CA LEU A 18 -45.88 -0.47 -57.74
C LEU A 18 -46.78 -1.34 -56.86
N ILE A 19 -47.64 -2.17 -57.47
CA ILE A 19 -48.49 -3.13 -56.74
C ILE A 19 -48.22 -4.59 -57.14
N PHE A 20 -47.48 -4.85 -58.23
CA PHE A 20 -47.18 -6.22 -58.67
C PHE A 20 -45.83 -6.80 -58.21
N LEU A 21 -44.86 -5.98 -57.77
CA LEU A 21 -43.55 -6.49 -57.29
C LEU A 21 -43.50 -6.78 -55.78
N LEU A 22 -44.41 -6.22 -54.97
CA LEU A 22 -44.46 -6.47 -53.52
C LEU A 22 -45.16 -7.80 -53.15
N SER A 23 -45.88 -8.40 -54.09
CA SER A 23 -46.64 -9.64 -53.90
C SER A 23 -45.77 -10.90 -53.99
N TYR A 24 -44.68 -10.86 -54.78
CA TYR A 24 -43.80 -12.02 -55.00
C TYR A 24 -42.73 -12.20 -53.91
N MET A 25 -42.24 -11.12 -53.29
CA MET A 25 -41.26 -11.21 -52.20
C MET A 25 -41.83 -11.81 -50.91
N ASN A 26 -43.12 -11.64 -50.64
CA ASN A 26 -43.76 -12.15 -49.41
C ASN A 26 -44.04 -13.66 -49.46
N VAL A 27 -44.20 -14.25 -50.66
CA VAL A 27 -44.40 -15.70 -50.82
C VAL A 27 -43.07 -16.46 -50.73
N PHE A 28 -41.98 -15.87 -51.23
CA PHE A 28 -40.64 -16.47 -51.14
C PHE A 28 -40.09 -16.47 -49.70
N LEU A 29 -40.37 -15.41 -48.92
CA LEU A 29 -39.97 -15.32 -47.52
C LEU A 29 -40.74 -16.30 -46.61
N LYS A 30 -42.01 -16.59 -46.93
CA LYS A 30 -42.82 -17.59 -46.21
C LYS A 30 -42.41 -19.04 -46.53
N LEU A 31 -41.96 -19.33 -47.75
CA LEU A 31 -41.47 -20.66 -48.11
C LEU A 31 -40.12 -20.98 -47.44
N LEU A 32 -39.23 -19.99 -47.30
CA LEU A 32 -37.95 -20.14 -46.59
C LEU A 32 -38.13 -20.33 -45.08
N GLN A 33 -39.15 -19.71 -44.49
CA GLN A 33 -39.51 -19.89 -43.07
C GLN A 33 -40.16 -21.26 -42.79
N LEU A 34 -40.93 -21.83 -43.73
CA LEU A 34 -41.47 -23.19 -43.58
C LEU A 34 -40.39 -24.28 -43.73
N LEU A 35 -39.41 -24.12 -44.64
CA LEU A 35 -38.31 -25.06 -44.81
C LEU A 35 -37.30 -25.02 -43.65
N ALA A 36 -37.06 -23.83 -43.07
CA ALA A 36 -36.28 -23.71 -41.83
C ALA A 36 -37.02 -24.29 -40.60
N GLY A 37 -38.36 -24.25 -40.61
CA GLY A 37 -39.21 -24.85 -39.57
C GLY A 37 -39.19 -26.38 -39.57
N CYS A 38 -39.18 -27.03 -40.75
CA CYS A 38 -39.17 -28.49 -40.86
C CYS A 38 -37.80 -29.13 -40.54
N TYR A 39 -36.68 -28.45 -40.86
CA TYR A 39 -35.35 -28.95 -40.50
C TYR A 39 -35.05 -28.84 -39.00
N LEU A 40 -35.71 -27.91 -38.29
CA LEU A 40 -35.62 -27.79 -36.84
C LEU A 40 -36.48 -28.84 -36.11
N PHE A 41 -37.50 -29.41 -36.76
CA PHE A 41 -38.42 -30.38 -36.17
C PHE A 41 -37.91 -31.84 -36.23
N MET A 42 -37.05 -32.19 -37.20
CA MET A 42 -36.48 -33.56 -37.31
C MET A 42 -35.20 -33.80 -36.50
N LEU A 43 -34.59 -32.76 -35.92
CA LEU A 43 -33.44 -32.90 -34.98
C LEU A 43 -33.87 -33.02 -33.50
N LEU A 44 -35.17 -33.10 -33.22
CA LEU A 44 -35.75 -33.09 -31.86
C LEU A 44 -36.41 -34.40 -31.41
N THR A 45 -36.14 -35.53 -32.05
CA THR A 45 -36.51 -36.85 -31.51
C THR A 45 -35.30 -37.57 -30.93
N LYS A 46 -34.65 -36.93 -29.94
CA LYS A 46 -33.93 -37.68 -28.91
C LYS A 46 -34.98 -38.30 -28.00
N PRO A 47 -34.78 -39.53 -27.48
CA PRO A 47 -35.70 -40.11 -26.51
C PRO A 47 -35.88 -39.10 -25.38
N VAL A 48 -37.14 -38.75 -25.09
CA VAL A 48 -37.51 -37.89 -23.97
C VAL A 48 -37.04 -38.62 -22.71
N LYS A 49 -35.83 -38.30 -22.24
CA LYS A 49 -35.53 -38.43 -20.82
C LYS A 49 -36.58 -37.58 -20.13
N ALA A 50 -37.40 -38.22 -19.28
CA ALA A 50 -38.39 -37.55 -18.47
C ALA A 50 -37.84 -36.20 -17.97
N GLN A 51 -38.57 -35.10 -18.23
CA GLN A 51 -38.22 -33.83 -17.61
C GLN A 51 -38.06 -34.07 -16.11
N PRO A 52 -36.92 -33.69 -15.50
CA PRO A 52 -36.76 -33.85 -14.07
C PRO A 52 -37.91 -33.10 -13.39
N LYS A 53 -38.66 -33.79 -12.52
CA LYS A 53 -39.69 -33.16 -11.69
C LYS A 53 -39.11 -31.86 -11.12
N PRO A 54 -39.79 -30.70 -11.26
CA PRO A 54 -39.25 -29.43 -10.78
C PRO A 54 -39.10 -29.48 -9.26
N THR A 55 -37.88 -29.70 -8.79
CA THR A 55 -37.55 -29.74 -7.37
C THR A 55 -36.99 -28.39 -6.95
N VAL A 56 -37.69 -27.73 -6.03
CA VAL A 56 -37.20 -26.56 -5.31
C VAL A 56 -35.98 -27.01 -4.50
N SER A 57 -34.80 -26.49 -4.85
CA SER A 57 -33.53 -26.85 -4.22
C SER A 57 -32.64 -25.62 -4.09
N ILE A 58 -31.98 -25.52 -2.94
CA ILE A 58 -31.18 -24.37 -2.57
C ILE A 58 -29.83 -24.81 -1.99
N HIS A 59 -28.84 -23.95 -2.11
CA HIS A 59 -27.54 -24.08 -1.45
C HIS A 59 -27.01 -22.68 -1.05
N PRO A 60 -26.03 -22.61 -0.13
CA PRO A 60 -25.41 -21.33 0.22
C PRO A 60 -24.77 -20.69 -1.01
N ALA A 61 -24.97 -19.38 -1.18
CA ALA A 61 -24.30 -18.60 -2.20
C ALA A 61 -22.77 -18.58 -1.97
N ALA A 62 -21.99 -18.25 -3.02
CA ALA A 62 -20.52 -18.24 -2.96
C ALA A 62 -19.93 -17.18 -1.99
N HIS A 63 -20.76 -16.31 -1.42
CA HIS A 63 -20.42 -15.28 -0.44
C HIS A 63 -21.19 -15.46 0.88
N ALA A 64 -21.89 -16.60 1.06
CA ALA A 64 -22.71 -16.84 2.23
C ALA A 64 -21.85 -17.09 3.47
N THR A 65 -22.01 -16.24 4.49
CA THR A 65 -21.27 -16.31 5.76
C THR A 65 -22.15 -16.69 6.95
N HIS A 66 -23.46 -16.52 6.85
CA HIS A 66 -24.45 -16.70 7.92
C HIS A 66 -25.19 -18.04 7.86
N ILE A 67 -24.88 -18.92 6.91
CA ILE A 67 -25.53 -20.23 6.76
C ILE A 67 -24.55 -21.32 7.19
N ALA A 68 -24.80 -21.95 8.33
CA ALA A 68 -23.98 -23.05 8.84
C ALA A 68 -24.28 -24.37 8.13
N SER A 69 -25.54 -24.64 7.80
CA SER A 69 -25.95 -25.82 7.04
C SER A 69 -27.34 -25.66 6.43
N ILE A 70 -27.59 -26.42 5.36
CA ILE A 70 -28.91 -26.61 4.77
C ILE A 70 -29.17 -28.11 4.71
N THR A 71 -30.24 -28.56 5.37
CA THR A 71 -30.70 -29.96 5.35
C THR A 71 -31.97 -30.08 4.50
N LYS A 72 -32.67 -31.22 4.61
CA LYS A 72 -33.90 -31.48 3.85
C LYS A 72 -34.99 -30.44 4.14
N ASP A 73 -35.10 -29.98 5.38
CA ASP A 73 -36.20 -29.18 5.94
C ASP A 73 -35.74 -28.04 6.85
N THR A 74 -34.44 -27.93 7.13
CA THR A 74 -33.88 -26.89 8.02
C THR A 74 -32.77 -26.10 7.37
N ILE A 75 -32.69 -24.80 7.66
CA ILE A 75 -31.52 -23.95 7.42
C ILE A 75 -31.03 -23.49 8.78
N VAL A 76 -29.77 -23.81 9.11
CA VAL A 76 -29.14 -23.32 10.34
C VAL A 76 -28.50 -21.97 10.04
N VAL A 77 -29.08 -20.92 10.61
CA VAL A 77 -28.66 -19.52 10.50
C VAL A 77 -27.78 -19.17 11.69
N ILE A 78 -26.64 -18.54 11.42
CA ILE A 78 -25.65 -18.16 12.41
C ILE A 78 -26.10 -16.88 13.15
N THR A 79 -25.87 -16.85 14.45
CA THR A 79 -25.99 -15.67 15.32
C THR A 79 -24.80 -15.60 16.30
N GLY A 80 -24.65 -14.48 16.99
CA GLY A 80 -23.57 -14.16 17.92
C GLY A 80 -23.27 -12.66 17.90
N SER A 81 -22.12 -12.25 18.40
CA SER A 81 -21.67 -10.85 18.43
C SER A 81 -20.23 -10.68 17.98
N THR A 82 -19.88 -9.48 17.48
CA THR A 82 -18.49 -9.11 17.13
C THR A 82 -18.25 -7.63 17.43
N TYR A 83 -16.98 -7.25 17.61
CA TYR A 83 -16.62 -5.83 17.55
C TYR A 83 -16.46 -5.40 16.09
N ARG A 84 -17.06 -4.25 15.75
CA ARG A 84 -16.98 -3.62 14.44
C ARG A 84 -17.14 -2.11 14.60
N PHE A 85 -16.06 -1.39 14.35
CA PHE A 85 -16.05 0.07 14.31
C PHE A 85 -16.03 0.54 12.86
N THR A 86 -16.81 1.58 12.60
CA THR A 86 -16.66 2.46 11.45
C THR A 86 -16.15 3.80 11.97
N VAL A 87 -15.77 4.70 11.05
CA VAL A 87 -15.42 6.07 11.41
C VAL A 87 -16.53 6.82 12.17
N GLU A 88 -17.80 6.43 12.03
CA GLU A 88 -18.91 7.04 12.76
C GLU A 88 -19.15 6.44 14.14
N THR A 89 -18.81 5.16 14.31
CA THR A 89 -19.15 4.39 15.51
C THR A 89 -18.62 5.09 16.77
N PRO A 90 -19.47 5.37 17.78
CA PRO A 90 -19.02 5.85 19.09
C PRO A 90 -18.02 4.87 19.73
N GLU A 91 -17.10 5.38 20.56
CA GLU A 91 -15.99 4.57 21.12
C GLU A 91 -16.45 3.33 21.89
N ASP A 92 -17.61 3.41 22.54
CA ASP A 92 -18.22 2.41 23.39
C ASP A 92 -19.25 1.53 22.66
N GLN A 93 -19.58 1.84 21.41
CA GLN A 93 -20.67 1.19 20.65
C GLN A 93 -20.17 0.30 19.50
N GLY A 94 -18.97 -0.26 19.64
CA GLY A 94 -18.43 -1.19 18.65
C GLY A 94 -18.99 -2.62 18.71
N LEU A 95 -19.63 -3.02 19.81
CA LEU A 95 -20.20 -4.36 19.95
C LEU A 95 -21.51 -4.48 19.17
N VAL A 96 -21.54 -5.31 18.12
CA VAL A 96 -22.69 -5.47 17.23
C VAL A 96 -23.12 -6.95 17.11
N SER A 97 -24.41 -7.18 16.85
CA SER A 97 -24.92 -8.53 16.55
C SER A 97 -24.50 -9.00 15.16
N THR A 98 -24.27 -10.31 15.03
CA THR A 98 -24.01 -11.01 13.77
C THR A 98 -25.24 -11.75 13.25
N THR A 99 -26.40 -11.55 13.89
CA THR A 99 -27.67 -12.10 13.42
C THR A 99 -28.07 -11.41 12.12
N PRO A 100 -28.33 -12.14 11.03
CA PRO A 100 -28.67 -11.52 9.77
C PRO A 100 -30.11 -10.98 9.80
N ALA A 101 -30.31 -9.86 9.11
CA ALA A 101 -31.64 -9.41 8.71
C ALA A 101 -32.23 -10.35 7.64
N VAL A 102 -33.56 -10.30 7.48
CA VAL A 102 -34.27 -11.15 6.49
C VAL A 102 -33.73 -10.96 5.07
N ASN A 103 -33.46 -9.73 4.64
CA ASN A 103 -32.87 -9.47 3.33
C ASN A 103 -31.45 -10.03 3.19
N GLU A 104 -30.66 -10.00 4.27
CA GLU A 104 -29.29 -10.54 4.27
C GLU A 104 -29.26 -12.06 4.17
N ILE A 105 -30.20 -12.78 4.81
CA ILE A 105 -30.27 -14.23 4.66
C ILE A 105 -30.75 -14.62 3.25
N LEU A 106 -31.68 -13.86 2.67
CA LEU A 106 -32.17 -14.11 1.31
C LEU A 106 -31.07 -13.93 0.27
N ALA A 107 -30.18 -12.94 0.44
CA ALA A 107 -29.02 -12.75 -0.43
C ALA A 107 -28.01 -13.92 -0.39
N GLN A 108 -28.01 -14.69 0.70
CA GLN A 108 -27.05 -15.77 0.93
C GLN A 108 -27.51 -17.14 0.42
N ILE A 109 -28.69 -17.20 -0.19
CA ILE A 109 -29.27 -18.44 -0.70
C ILE A 109 -29.38 -18.34 -2.21
N THR A 110 -28.98 -19.40 -2.92
CA THR A 110 -29.16 -19.47 -4.36
C THR A 110 -29.68 -20.84 -4.80
N SER A 111 -30.11 -20.90 -6.05
CA SER A 111 -30.68 -22.07 -6.70
C SER A 111 -29.60 -23.07 -7.11
N VAL A 112 -29.73 -24.34 -6.69
CA VAL A 112 -28.74 -25.39 -7.02
C VAL A 112 -28.61 -25.59 -8.53
N ASN A 113 -29.70 -25.45 -9.27
CA ASN A 113 -29.76 -25.68 -10.72
C ASN A 113 -29.80 -24.38 -11.55
N GLY A 114 -29.62 -23.22 -10.91
CA GLY A 114 -29.66 -21.91 -11.57
C GLY A 114 -31.03 -21.48 -12.07
N LEU A 115 -32.09 -22.27 -11.87
CA LEU A 115 -33.45 -21.87 -12.24
C LEU A 115 -33.91 -20.72 -11.33
N LYS A 116 -34.64 -19.76 -11.91
CA LYS A 116 -35.24 -18.64 -11.15
C LYS A 116 -36.23 -19.19 -10.11
N GLN A 117 -36.06 -18.78 -8.87
CA GLN A 117 -36.92 -19.11 -7.73
C GLN A 117 -37.32 -17.80 -7.03
N GLN A 118 -38.48 -17.79 -6.40
CA GLN A 118 -38.93 -16.70 -5.51
C GLN A 118 -38.71 -17.13 -4.07
N TYR A 119 -38.30 -16.19 -3.22
CA TYR A 119 -37.97 -16.44 -1.82
C TYR A 119 -38.81 -15.53 -0.93
N LEU A 120 -39.46 -16.11 0.07
CA LEU A 120 -40.26 -15.40 1.06
C LEU A 120 -39.91 -15.93 2.45
N VAL A 121 -39.62 -15.04 3.38
CA VAL A 121 -39.55 -15.40 4.80
C VAL A 121 -40.90 -15.13 5.45
N THR A 122 -41.37 -16.05 6.29
CA THR A 122 -42.54 -15.85 7.16
C THR A 122 -42.13 -15.99 8.61
N ASP A 123 -42.87 -15.33 9.50
CA ASP A 123 -42.77 -15.60 10.94
C ASP A 123 -43.31 -17.00 11.30
N LYS A 124 -43.23 -17.35 12.59
CA LYS A 124 -43.73 -18.62 13.13
C LYS A 124 -45.25 -18.83 12.93
N THR A 125 -46.02 -17.76 12.74
CA THR A 125 -47.48 -17.82 12.52
C THR A 125 -47.85 -17.81 11.03
N GLY A 126 -46.87 -17.67 10.13
CA GLY A 126 -47.06 -17.71 8.68
C GLY A 126 -47.23 -16.35 8.01
N ASN A 127 -47.06 -15.24 8.74
CA ASN A 127 -47.14 -13.90 8.15
C ASN A 127 -45.85 -13.56 7.40
N PRO A 128 -45.91 -12.96 6.20
CA PRO A 128 -44.74 -12.45 5.49
C PRO A 128 -43.89 -11.51 6.36
N LYS A 129 -42.59 -11.77 6.38
CA LYS A 129 -41.60 -10.95 7.08
C LYS A 129 -40.58 -10.48 6.05
N GLN A 130 -40.48 -9.16 5.87
CA GLN A 130 -39.55 -8.54 4.91
C GLN A 130 -38.40 -7.78 5.60
N HIS A 131 -38.58 -7.42 6.86
CA HIS A 131 -37.65 -6.61 7.64
C HIS A 131 -37.36 -7.23 9.02
N GLY A 132 -36.34 -6.71 9.69
CA GLY A 132 -35.88 -7.18 11.00
C GLY A 132 -35.00 -8.43 10.92
N ASN A 133 -34.49 -8.83 12.08
CA ASN A 133 -33.59 -9.96 12.22
C ASN A 133 -34.33 -11.29 12.08
N VAL A 134 -33.65 -12.30 11.52
CA VAL A 134 -34.14 -13.68 11.57
C VAL A 134 -34.19 -14.14 13.03
N ILE A 135 -35.31 -14.72 13.43
CA ILE A 135 -35.52 -15.25 14.79
C ILE A 135 -35.87 -16.74 14.75
N PRO A 136 -35.66 -17.48 15.86
CA PRO A 136 -36.08 -18.87 15.94
C PRO A 136 -37.56 -19.06 15.58
N GLY A 137 -37.84 -19.97 14.66
CA GLY A 137 -39.20 -20.30 14.22
C GLY A 137 -39.66 -19.60 12.94
N ASP A 138 -38.91 -18.62 12.43
CA ASP A 138 -39.10 -18.09 11.08
C ASP A 138 -38.95 -19.22 10.04
N ARG A 139 -39.56 -19.05 8.86
CA ARG A 139 -39.56 -20.05 7.79
C ARG A 139 -39.21 -19.42 6.46
N LEU A 140 -38.39 -20.09 5.66
CA LEU A 140 -38.15 -19.74 4.27
C LEU A 140 -39.05 -20.57 3.36
N ILE A 141 -39.89 -19.90 2.58
CA ILE A 141 -40.69 -20.50 1.51
C ILE A 141 -40.01 -20.16 0.20
N VAL A 142 -39.65 -21.19 -0.57
CA VAL A 142 -39.07 -21.03 -1.90
C VAL A 142 -40.03 -21.60 -2.94
N THR A 143 -40.38 -20.78 -3.92
CA THR A 143 -41.37 -21.11 -4.95
C THR A 143 -40.70 -21.08 -6.32
N SER A 144 -40.82 -22.19 -7.05
CA SER A 144 -40.37 -22.28 -8.44
C SER A 144 -41.32 -21.55 -9.40
N LYS A 145 -40.86 -21.26 -10.62
CA LYS A 145 -41.69 -20.64 -11.68
C LYS A 145 -43.01 -21.39 -11.96
N ASN A 146 -43.04 -22.71 -11.75
CA ASN A 146 -44.21 -23.55 -11.99
C ASN A 146 -45.06 -23.78 -10.73
N LYS A 147 -44.93 -22.89 -9.72
CA LYS A 147 -45.69 -22.90 -8.46
C LYS A 147 -45.43 -24.09 -7.52
N ALA A 148 -44.45 -24.96 -7.80
CA ALA A 148 -43.97 -25.90 -6.78
C ALA A 148 -43.27 -25.10 -5.68
N ALA A 149 -43.67 -25.30 -4.42
CA ALA A 149 -43.15 -24.60 -3.25
C ALA A 149 -42.55 -25.60 -2.26
N LYS A 150 -41.51 -25.16 -1.55
CA LYS A 150 -40.92 -25.90 -0.44
C LYS A 150 -40.59 -24.95 0.70
N THR A 151 -40.82 -25.42 1.93
CA THR A 151 -40.59 -24.65 3.15
C THR A 151 -39.41 -25.23 3.91
N TRP A 152 -38.53 -24.36 4.39
CA TRP A 152 -37.47 -24.68 5.35
C TRP A 152 -37.71 -23.92 6.65
N GLN A 153 -37.47 -24.57 7.78
CA GLN A 153 -37.40 -23.91 9.07
C GLN A 153 -36.06 -23.18 9.21
N LEU A 154 -36.08 -21.93 9.65
CA LEU A 154 -34.88 -21.18 10.01
C LEU A 154 -34.59 -21.42 11.49
N VAL A 155 -33.50 -22.13 11.75
CA VAL A 155 -33.00 -22.39 13.12
C VAL A 155 -31.81 -21.51 13.36
N VAL A 156 -31.90 -20.62 14.34
CA VAL A 156 -30.83 -19.69 14.70
C VAL A 156 -29.91 -20.34 15.74
N LYS A 157 -28.59 -20.36 15.51
CA LYS A 157 -27.60 -21.00 16.40
C LYS A 157 -26.37 -20.11 16.64
N PRO A 158 -25.92 -19.96 17.91
CA PRO A 158 -24.66 -19.27 18.22
C PRO A 158 -23.46 -19.95 17.58
N MET A 159 -22.82 -19.30 16.61
CA MET A 159 -21.64 -19.77 15.88
C MET A 159 -20.83 -18.58 15.35
N ALA A 160 -19.55 -18.78 15.05
CA ALA A 160 -18.78 -17.74 14.36
C ALA A 160 -19.25 -17.68 12.89
N LEU A 161 -19.32 -16.47 12.31
CA LEU A 161 -19.62 -16.34 10.87
C LEU A 161 -18.61 -17.15 10.06
N SER A 162 -19.07 -17.77 8.98
CA SER A 162 -18.22 -18.65 8.17
C SER A 162 -17.04 -17.85 7.61
N GLY A 163 -15.83 -18.38 7.78
CA GLY A 163 -14.66 -17.87 7.08
C GLY A 163 -14.69 -18.21 5.59
N ARG A 164 -13.55 -18.09 4.92
CA ARG A 164 -13.40 -18.42 3.51
C ARG A 164 -12.08 -19.15 3.29
N LEU A 165 -12.15 -20.31 2.64
CA LEU A 165 -10.98 -21.07 2.22
C LEU A 165 -10.89 -21.07 0.70
N GLN A 166 -9.73 -20.72 0.16
CA GLN A 166 -9.49 -20.67 -1.28
C GLN A 166 -8.17 -21.34 -1.63
N LEU A 167 -8.13 -21.95 -2.81
CA LEU A 167 -6.91 -22.45 -3.43
C LEU A 167 -6.48 -21.49 -4.53
N GLN A 168 -5.18 -21.18 -4.59
CA GLN A 168 -4.64 -20.41 -5.72
C GLN A 168 -4.83 -21.17 -7.02
N GLN A 169 -4.50 -22.48 -7.02
CA GLN A 169 -4.72 -23.37 -8.16
C GLN A 169 -5.99 -24.20 -7.94
N GLN A 170 -6.88 -24.21 -8.94
CA GLN A 170 -8.11 -25.03 -8.89
C GLN A 170 -7.88 -26.46 -9.40
N ALA A 171 -6.76 -26.71 -10.08
CA ALA A 171 -6.38 -28.02 -10.58
C ALA A 171 -4.85 -28.21 -10.57
N VAL A 172 -4.42 -29.47 -10.51
CA VAL A 172 -3.03 -29.91 -10.60
C VAL A 172 -2.91 -31.14 -11.49
N THR A 173 -1.75 -31.34 -12.09
CA THR A 173 -1.45 -32.55 -12.87
C THR A 173 -0.99 -33.67 -11.96
N ILE A 174 -1.62 -34.83 -12.07
CA ILE A 174 -1.19 -36.01 -11.30
C ILE A 174 0.26 -36.39 -11.63
N ASN A 175 0.95 -37.08 -10.72
CA ASN A 175 2.32 -37.55 -10.85
C ASN A 175 3.39 -36.46 -11.06
N THR A 176 3.02 -35.17 -10.96
CA THR A 176 3.94 -34.03 -10.96
C THR A 176 4.08 -33.46 -9.54
N THR A 177 5.22 -32.82 -9.27
CA THR A 177 5.50 -32.19 -7.97
C THR A 177 5.07 -30.72 -8.03
N ASN A 178 4.16 -30.33 -7.15
CA ASN A 178 3.54 -29.00 -7.13
C ASN A 178 3.80 -28.27 -5.81
N LYS A 179 3.70 -26.94 -5.86
CA LYS A 179 3.50 -26.10 -4.68
C LYS A 179 2.01 -25.75 -4.60
N LEU A 180 1.36 -26.11 -3.50
CA LEU A 180 -0.04 -25.80 -3.27
C LEU A 180 -0.18 -24.58 -2.36
N VAL A 181 -0.95 -23.58 -2.78
CA VAL A 181 -1.18 -22.36 -1.99
C VAL A 181 -2.64 -22.27 -1.57
N LEU A 182 -2.87 -22.10 -0.26
CA LEU A 182 -4.18 -21.90 0.34
C LEU A 182 -4.25 -20.52 0.97
N TYR A 183 -5.38 -19.85 0.77
CA TYR A 183 -5.73 -18.60 1.45
C TYR A 183 -6.92 -18.84 2.37
N TYR A 184 -6.79 -18.41 3.62
CA TYR A 184 -7.88 -18.43 4.58
C TYR A 184 -8.13 -17.04 5.14
N THR A 185 -9.41 -16.66 5.22
CA THR A 185 -9.90 -15.44 5.86
C THR A 185 -11.00 -15.79 6.85
N ALA A 186 -10.87 -15.37 8.11
CA ALA A 186 -11.88 -15.57 9.14
C ALA A 186 -13.11 -14.70 8.88
N GLY A 187 -14.31 -15.21 9.19
CA GLY A 187 -15.58 -14.51 8.98
C GLY A 187 -15.79 -13.34 9.94
N GLN A 188 -15.05 -13.33 11.06
CA GLN A 188 -15.02 -12.28 12.07
C GLN A 188 -13.57 -12.06 12.49
N ARG A 189 -13.25 -10.80 12.80
CA ARG A 189 -11.98 -10.44 13.44
C ARG A 189 -11.99 -10.97 14.87
N SER A 190 -10.85 -11.42 15.40
CA SER A 190 -10.77 -11.89 16.79
C SER A 190 -9.32 -11.92 17.28
N PRO A 191 -9.05 -11.59 18.55
CA PRO A 191 -7.77 -11.91 19.19
C PRO A 191 -7.68 -13.42 19.47
N ASP A 192 -6.47 -13.93 19.71
CA ASP A 192 -6.19 -15.30 20.17
C ASP A 192 -7.00 -16.40 19.43
N ALA A 193 -7.18 -16.25 18.12
CA ALA A 193 -7.98 -17.14 17.32
C ALA A 193 -7.24 -18.48 17.07
N THR A 194 -8.02 -19.54 16.88
CA THR A 194 -7.50 -20.84 16.41
C THR A 194 -8.14 -21.22 15.09
N VAL A 195 -7.33 -21.57 14.09
CA VAL A 195 -7.78 -22.00 12.75
C VAL A 195 -7.36 -23.45 12.54
N ASN A 196 -8.30 -24.31 12.13
CA ASN A 196 -8.03 -25.68 11.73
C ASN A 196 -8.23 -25.83 10.22
N ILE A 197 -7.23 -26.33 9.51
CA ILE A 197 -7.30 -26.72 8.10
C ILE A 197 -7.25 -28.24 8.01
N TYR A 198 -8.29 -28.83 7.45
CA TYR A 198 -8.42 -30.26 7.21
C TYR A 198 -8.00 -30.56 5.77
N LEU A 199 -6.89 -31.28 5.64
CA LEU A 199 -6.30 -31.68 4.37
C LEU A 199 -6.70 -33.13 4.04
N PRO A 200 -7.09 -33.41 2.79
CA PRO A 200 -7.48 -34.76 2.37
C PRO A 200 -6.28 -35.70 2.26
N PRO A 201 -6.51 -37.03 2.24
CA PRO A 201 -5.44 -38.01 2.04
C PRO A 201 -4.61 -37.73 0.78
N GLY A 202 -3.29 -37.91 0.88
CA GLY A 202 -2.34 -37.64 -0.21
C GLY A 202 -1.76 -36.21 -0.22
N ILE A 203 -2.25 -35.30 0.62
CA ILE A 203 -1.63 -33.99 0.85
C ILE A 203 -0.77 -34.05 2.12
N GLY A 204 0.53 -34.28 1.94
CA GLY A 204 1.48 -34.36 3.05
C GLY A 204 1.91 -32.99 3.57
N VAL A 205 1.65 -32.72 4.85
CA VAL A 205 2.09 -31.51 5.57
C VAL A 205 3.03 -31.91 6.70
N THR A 206 4.14 -31.19 6.81
CA THR A 206 5.16 -31.31 7.85
C THR A 206 5.54 -29.91 8.32
N MET A 207 6.26 -29.83 9.44
CA MET A 207 6.69 -28.55 9.97
C MET A 207 7.71 -27.82 9.06
N GLN A 208 8.37 -28.55 8.16
CA GLN A 208 9.45 -28.08 7.30
C GLN A 208 9.02 -27.82 5.85
N ASN A 209 8.18 -28.69 5.26
CA ASN A 209 7.73 -28.53 3.87
C ASN A 209 6.60 -27.49 3.70
N THR A 210 6.08 -26.96 4.81
CA THR A 210 4.93 -26.05 4.82
C THR A 210 5.33 -24.72 5.41
N THR A 211 4.99 -23.65 4.70
CA THR A 211 5.16 -22.27 5.21
C THR A 211 3.81 -21.62 5.43
N VAL A 212 3.79 -20.64 6.33
CA VAL A 212 2.62 -19.86 6.70
C VAL A 212 2.98 -18.37 6.74
N ASN A 213 2.03 -17.54 6.32
CA ASN A 213 2.07 -16.09 6.48
C ASN A 213 0.79 -15.66 7.18
N VAL A 214 0.92 -15.18 8.42
CA VAL A 214 -0.18 -14.71 9.27
C VAL A 214 -0.29 -13.19 9.13
N ILE A 215 -1.46 -12.70 8.73
CA ILE A 215 -1.83 -11.29 8.55
C ILE A 215 -0.84 -10.43 7.75
N GLY A 216 0.09 -11.03 7.01
CA GLY A 216 1.05 -10.31 6.17
C GLY A 216 2.42 -10.09 6.78
N ARG A 217 2.75 -10.76 7.89
CA ARG A 217 4.08 -10.70 8.52
C ARG A 217 5.21 -11.34 7.70
N GLY A 218 4.88 -11.98 6.58
CA GLY A 218 5.83 -12.71 5.74
C GLY A 218 5.77 -14.21 5.97
N HIS A 219 6.30 -14.98 5.02
CA HIS A 219 6.30 -16.44 5.08
C HIS A 219 7.41 -16.98 5.99
N VAL A 220 7.05 -17.84 6.92
CA VAL A 220 7.97 -18.66 7.73
C VAL A 220 7.56 -20.12 7.66
N THR A 221 8.48 -21.06 7.89
CA THR A 221 8.09 -22.47 8.05
C THR A 221 7.18 -22.63 9.28
N LEU A 222 6.33 -23.66 9.30
CA LEU A 222 5.51 -23.92 10.50
C LEU A 222 6.37 -24.12 11.75
N ALA A 223 7.56 -24.72 11.61
CA ALA A 223 8.54 -24.88 12.69
C ALA A 223 9.02 -23.55 13.31
N GLN A 224 8.99 -22.47 12.53
CA GLN A 224 9.50 -21.14 12.90
C GLN A 224 8.39 -20.16 13.32
N LEU A 225 7.11 -20.55 13.23
CA LEU A 225 5.99 -19.64 13.48
C LEU A 225 6.02 -19.03 14.88
N ALA A 226 6.38 -19.81 15.90
CA ALA A 226 6.44 -19.34 17.28
C ALA A 226 7.66 -18.42 17.54
N GLN A 227 8.68 -18.48 16.69
CA GLN A 227 9.91 -17.69 16.78
C GLN A 227 9.91 -16.47 15.84
N GLN A 228 8.90 -16.35 14.97
CA GLN A 228 8.75 -15.18 14.11
C GLN A 228 8.60 -13.92 14.98
N SER A 229 9.30 -12.85 14.61
CA SER A 229 9.21 -11.58 15.33
C SER A 229 7.78 -11.07 15.35
N ILE A 230 7.33 -10.64 16.52
CA ILE A 230 6.06 -9.91 16.70
C ILE A 230 6.18 -8.43 16.32
N GLY A 231 7.39 -7.97 16.02
CA GLY A 231 7.74 -6.55 15.86
C GLY A 231 8.26 -5.96 17.17
N ARG A 232 8.68 -4.69 17.12
CA ARG A 232 8.99 -3.92 18.33
C ARG A 232 7.71 -3.58 19.09
N THR A 233 7.67 -3.92 20.38
CA THR A 233 6.52 -3.69 21.28
C THR A 233 6.99 -3.32 22.69
N GLY A 234 6.10 -2.72 23.47
CA GLY A 234 6.26 -2.62 24.91
C GLY A 234 5.82 -3.87 25.66
N SER A 235 6.18 -3.92 26.93
CA SER A 235 5.92 -5.07 27.81
C SER A 235 4.43 -5.32 28.08
N ALA A 236 3.53 -4.36 27.81
CA ALA A 236 2.09 -4.53 27.99
C ALA A 236 1.36 -5.07 26.75
N TYR A 237 2.08 -5.40 25.67
CA TYR A 237 1.45 -6.02 24.49
C TYR A 237 1.05 -7.46 24.80
N SER A 238 -0.16 -7.85 24.38
CA SER A 238 -0.76 -9.13 24.81
C SER A 238 -0.11 -10.38 24.21
N TYR A 239 0.75 -10.24 23.19
CA TYR A 239 1.32 -11.37 22.45
C TYR A 239 2.84 -11.40 22.59
N ASN A 240 3.39 -12.60 22.79
CA ASN A 240 4.84 -12.86 22.80
C ASN A 240 5.31 -13.70 21.61
N ARG A 241 4.40 -14.06 20.71
CA ARG A 241 4.63 -14.86 19.50
C ARG A 241 3.53 -14.58 18.47
N VAL A 242 3.80 -14.87 17.21
CA VAL A 242 2.81 -14.71 16.11
C VAL A 242 1.73 -15.80 16.14
N GLY A 243 2.11 -17.02 16.55
CA GLY A 243 1.19 -18.15 16.68
C GLY A 243 1.93 -19.46 16.99
N ALA A 244 1.20 -20.56 17.01
CA ALA A 244 1.75 -21.91 17.11
C ALA A 244 1.07 -22.84 16.09
N ALA A 245 1.76 -23.91 15.69
CA ALA A 245 1.27 -24.86 14.70
C ALA A 245 1.38 -26.31 15.19
N THR A 246 0.31 -27.08 15.00
CA THR A 246 0.24 -28.50 15.35
C THR A 246 -0.35 -29.29 14.18
N ILE A 247 0.21 -30.47 13.91
CA ILE A 247 -0.25 -31.37 12.85
C ILE A 247 -0.77 -32.65 13.49
N THR A 248 -2.01 -33.04 13.17
CA THR A 248 -2.63 -34.26 13.70
C THR A 248 -3.14 -35.15 12.56
N PRO A 249 -2.73 -36.43 12.48
CA PRO A 249 -3.33 -37.39 11.55
C PRO A 249 -4.83 -37.59 11.82
N LEU A 250 -5.59 -37.82 10.76
CA LEU A 250 -7.03 -38.12 10.84
C LEU A 250 -7.29 -39.59 10.48
N ALA A 251 -8.35 -40.17 11.06
CA ALA A 251 -8.71 -41.57 10.85
C ALA A 251 -8.99 -41.93 9.37
N ASN A 252 -9.39 -40.94 8.56
CA ASN A 252 -9.62 -41.12 7.12
C ASN A 252 -8.33 -41.08 6.27
N GLY A 253 -7.15 -41.02 6.89
CA GLY A 253 -5.85 -40.87 6.22
C GLY A 253 -5.50 -39.43 5.83
N GLY A 254 -6.35 -38.45 6.18
CA GLY A 254 -6.08 -37.03 6.02
C GLY A 254 -5.27 -36.44 7.18
N THR A 255 -5.14 -35.13 7.22
CA THR A 255 -4.39 -34.41 8.27
C THR A 255 -5.13 -33.15 8.69
N LYS A 256 -5.10 -32.82 9.97
CA LYS A 256 -5.53 -31.52 10.50
C LYS A 256 -4.29 -30.69 10.83
N LEU A 257 -4.13 -29.56 10.14
CA LEU A 257 -3.20 -28.50 10.52
C LEU A 257 -3.96 -27.51 11.40
N GLN A 258 -3.55 -27.37 12.65
CA GLN A 258 -4.08 -26.38 13.58
C GLN A 258 -3.07 -25.25 13.76
N LEU A 259 -3.55 -24.01 13.64
CA LEU A 259 -2.81 -22.79 13.93
C LEU A 259 -3.52 -22.08 15.09
N SER A 260 -2.82 -21.80 16.18
CA SER A 260 -3.38 -21.20 17.40
C SER A 260 -2.62 -19.94 17.82
N HIS A 261 -3.19 -19.20 18.79
CA HIS A 261 -2.65 -17.94 19.31
C HIS A 261 -2.50 -16.84 18.25
N LEU A 262 -3.44 -16.77 17.32
CA LEU A 262 -3.40 -15.83 16.21
C LEU A 262 -4.14 -14.53 16.55
N ASP A 263 -3.46 -13.39 16.43
CA ASP A 263 -4.14 -12.09 16.42
C ASP A 263 -4.70 -11.81 15.02
N LEU A 264 -6.00 -12.04 14.83
CA LEU A 264 -6.71 -11.80 13.57
C LEU A 264 -7.56 -10.52 13.60
N ARG A 265 -7.27 -9.60 14.54
CA ARG A 265 -7.93 -8.28 14.59
C ARG A 265 -7.56 -7.38 13.40
N PRO A 266 -6.31 -7.34 12.92
CA PRO A 266 -5.95 -6.59 11.72
C PRO A 266 -6.59 -7.17 10.45
N ALA A 267 -6.89 -6.31 9.48
CA ALA A 267 -7.44 -6.70 8.18
C ALA A 267 -6.45 -6.34 7.07
N ASN A 268 -5.72 -7.34 6.58
CA ASN A 268 -4.57 -7.20 5.69
C ASN A 268 -4.68 -8.16 4.48
N GLY A 269 -5.87 -8.33 3.91
CA GLY A 269 -6.18 -9.35 2.91
C GLY A 269 -6.43 -10.73 3.53
N ALA A 270 -5.82 -11.78 2.99
CA ALA A 270 -5.92 -13.12 3.58
C ALA A 270 -5.25 -13.14 4.97
N ASP A 271 -5.97 -13.68 5.96
CA ASP A 271 -5.49 -13.79 7.35
C ASP A 271 -4.37 -14.81 7.45
N ILE A 272 -4.49 -15.90 6.70
CA ILE A 272 -3.51 -16.96 6.65
C ILE A 272 -3.27 -17.34 5.19
N THR A 273 -2.01 -17.32 4.78
CA THR A 273 -1.57 -17.96 3.53
C THR A 273 -0.71 -19.16 3.88
N ILE A 274 -1.06 -20.36 3.41
CA ILE A 274 -0.29 -21.58 3.60
C ILE A 274 0.27 -22.01 2.25
N VAL A 275 1.57 -22.31 2.20
CA VAL A 275 2.24 -22.89 1.02
C VAL A 275 2.79 -24.25 1.39
N ILE A 276 2.28 -25.29 0.73
CA ILE A 276 2.70 -26.69 0.94
C ILE A 276 3.59 -27.08 -0.24
N GLY A 277 4.86 -27.35 0.05
CA GLY A 277 5.84 -27.79 -0.93
C GLY A 277 5.83 -29.30 -1.13
N GLY A 278 6.16 -29.74 -2.36
CA GLY A 278 6.38 -31.16 -2.65
C GLY A 278 5.11 -31.98 -2.82
N VAL A 279 3.96 -31.35 -3.11
CA VAL A 279 2.68 -32.06 -3.25
C VAL A 279 2.68 -32.86 -4.56
N ARG A 280 2.53 -34.19 -4.47
CA ARG A 280 2.50 -35.09 -5.62
C ARG A 280 1.34 -36.09 -5.51
N LEU A 281 0.24 -35.79 -6.21
CA LEU A 281 -0.96 -36.62 -6.23
C LEU A 281 -0.87 -37.70 -7.32
N GLN A 282 -1.11 -38.96 -6.99
CA GLN A 282 -1.02 -40.06 -7.96
C GLN A 282 -2.35 -40.40 -8.64
N LYS A 283 -3.47 -40.11 -7.97
CA LYS A 283 -4.82 -40.46 -8.43
C LYS A 283 -5.54 -39.22 -8.94
N ALA A 284 -6.21 -39.35 -10.07
CA ALA A 284 -7.12 -38.31 -10.55
C ALA A 284 -8.37 -38.28 -9.67
N GLY A 285 -8.93 -37.09 -9.45
CA GLY A 285 -10.12 -36.92 -8.61
C GLY A 285 -10.20 -35.56 -7.95
N ASN A 286 -11.23 -35.41 -7.11
CA ASN A 286 -11.45 -34.20 -6.32
C ASN A 286 -10.87 -34.41 -4.91
N TYR A 287 -10.06 -33.45 -4.48
CA TYR A 287 -9.43 -33.40 -3.16
C TYR A 287 -10.04 -32.22 -2.41
N THR A 288 -10.91 -32.53 -1.44
CA THR A 288 -11.66 -31.51 -0.70
C THR A 288 -10.91 -31.09 0.56
N PHE A 289 -10.68 -29.80 0.68
CA PHE A 289 -10.17 -29.13 1.86
C PHE A 289 -11.32 -28.49 2.63
N LYS A 290 -11.18 -28.42 3.95
CA LYS A 290 -12.11 -27.74 4.84
C LYS A 290 -11.33 -26.90 5.84
N ALA A 291 -11.88 -25.77 6.25
CA ALA A 291 -11.37 -24.98 7.37
C ALA A 291 -12.45 -24.82 8.46
N THR A 292 -12.04 -24.61 9.70
CA THR A 292 -12.86 -24.03 10.77
C THR A 292 -12.02 -23.06 11.57
N TYR A 293 -12.64 -22.13 12.27
CA TYR A 293 -11.93 -21.30 13.25
C TYR A 293 -12.76 -21.05 14.51
N THR A 294 -12.06 -20.66 15.57
CA THR A 294 -12.64 -20.30 16.86
C THR A 294 -12.27 -18.87 17.23
N THR A 295 -13.26 -18.05 17.61
CA THR A 295 -13.08 -16.70 18.18
C THR A 295 -12.81 -16.79 19.68
N SER A 296 -12.15 -15.79 20.27
CA SER A 296 -11.97 -15.68 21.73
C SER A 296 -12.81 -14.57 22.37
N LYS A 297 -13.07 -13.50 21.61
CA LYS A 297 -13.86 -12.33 22.01
C LYS A 297 -14.75 -11.90 20.84
N PRO A 298 -15.90 -11.22 21.12
CA PRO A 298 -16.52 -11.07 22.44
C PRO A 298 -17.10 -12.39 22.99
N GLU A 299 -17.31 -13.37 22.13
CA GLU A 299 -17.81 -14.70 22.47
C GLU A 299 -16.85 -15.77 21.92
N VAL A 300 -16.78 -16.91 22.61
CA VAL A 300 -16.01 -18.08 22.14
C VAL A 300 -16.91 -18.94 21.25
N LEU A 301 -16.83 -18.70 19.94
CA LEU A 301 -17.67 -19.35 18.94
C LEU A 301 -16.81 -20.07 17.91
N THR A 302 -17.31 -21.17 17.36
CA THR A 302 -16.63 -21.93 16.30
C THR A 302 -17.44 -21.90 15.00
N SER A 303 -16.78 -21.71 13.87
CA SER A 303 -17.41 -21.72 12.55
C SER A 303 -17.81 -23.14 12.10
N ALA A 304 -18.75 -23.25 11.17
CA ALA A 304 -19.31 -24.53 10.74
C ALA A 304 -18.33 -25.37 9.89
N GLY A 305 -17.44 -24.71 9.16
CA GLY A 305 -16.55 -25.34 8.19
C GLY A 305 -17.30 -25.98 7.04
N THR A 306 -18.28 -25.27 6.50
CA THR A 306 -19.12 -25.68 5.37
C THR A 306 -19.15 -24.57 4.31
N GLY A 307 -19.71 -24.85 3.14
CA GLY A 307 -19.85 -23.85 2.07
C GLY A 307 -18.52 -23.22 1.69
N VAL A 308 -18.40 -21.90 1.88
CA VAL A 308 -17.22 -21.09 1.53
C VAL A 308 -15.96 -21.40 2.35
N GLU A 309 -16.07 -22.15 3.45
CA GLU A 309 -14.93 -22.68 4.21
C GLU A 309 -14.40 -24.01 3.63
N THR A 310 -14.88 -24.41 2.45
CA THR A 310 -14.38 -25.58 1.73
C THR A 310 -13.80 -25.19 0.37
N ALA A 311 -12.78 -25.90 -0.06
CA ALA A 311 -12.16 -25.72 -1.37
C ALA A 311 -11.88 -27.09 -2.01
N ILE A 312 -11.99 -27.18 -3.34
CA ILE A 312 -11.81 -28.45 -4.05
C ILE A 312 -10.65 -28.29 -5.04
N LEU A 313 -9.61 -29.09 -4.85
CA LEU A 313 -8.52 -29.23 -5.82
C LEU A 313 -8.83 -30.38 -6.77
N LYS A 314 -8.80 -30.13 -8.08
CA LYS A 314 -8.97 -31.17 -9.10
C LYS A 314 -7.62 -31.73 -9.54
N ALA A 315 -7.34 -32.98 -9.25
CA ALA A 315 -6.18 -33.67 -9.81
C ALA A 315 -6.57 -34.32 -11.14
N ILE A 316 -5.88 -33.96 -12.23
CA ILE A 316 -6.22 -34.43 -13.59
C ILE A 316 -5.01 -35.06 -14.31
N PRO A 317 -5.23 -35.94 -15.30
CA PRO A 317 -4.14 -36.58 -16.05
C PRO A 317 -3.32 -35.63 -16.94
N THR A 318 -3.96 -34.59 -17.51
CA THR A 318 -3.31 -33.65 -18.43
C THR A 318 -2.65 -32.49 -17.70
N VAL A 319 -1.83 -31.71 -18.42
CA VAL A 319 -1.16 -30.51 -17.88
C VAL A 319 -2.21 -29.47 -17.45
N ALA A 320 -2.22 -29.12 -16.17
CA ALA A 320 -3.23 -28.25 -15.55
C ALA A 320 -2.70 -26.85 -15.20
N ASP A 321 -1.39 -26.69 -15.22
CA ASP A 321 -0.64 -25.53 -14.74
C ASP A 321 0.19 -24.86 -15.86
N PHE A 322 -0.24 -25.02 -17.13
CA PHE A 322 0.34 -24.29 -18.24
C PHE A 322 0.00 -22.80 -18.10
N THR A 323 1.00 -21.97 -17.85
CA THR A 323 0.81 -20.53 -17.57
C THR A 323 1.73 -19.68 -18.44
N ARG A 324 1.28 -18.46 -18.74
CA ARG A 324 2.14 -17.41 -19.27
C ARG A 324 2.99 -16.84 -18.12
N THR A 325 4.25 -16.56 -18.41
CA THR A 325 5.13 -15.81 -17.51
C THR A 325 4.97 -14.32 -17.77
N ALA A 326 4.66 -13.56 -16.73
CA ALA A 326 4.63 -12.10 -16.80
C ALA A 326 6.06 -11.55 -16.85
N GLU A 327 6.25 -10.43 -17.54
CA GLU A 327 7.44 -9.59 -17.35
C GLU A 327 7.44 -9.09 -15.90
N ARG A 328 8.59 -9.06 -15.23
CA ARG A 328 8.70 -8.73 -13.79
C ARG A 328 9.88 -7.84 -13.46
N THR A 329 10.59 -7.33 -14.46
CA THR A 329 11.55 -6.22 -14.27
C THR A 329 10.88 -5.08 -13.51
N LEU A 330 11.53 -4.61 -12.46
CA LEU A 330 10.94 -3.57 -11.60
C LEU A 330 10.70 -2.30 -12.39
N GLN A 331 11.69 -1.86 -13.16
CA GLN A 331 11.56 -0.70 -14.04
C GLN A 331 11.05 -1.11 -15.42
N TYR A 332 10.07 -0.37 -15.92
CA TYR A 332 9.48 -0.58 -17.22
C TYR A 332 10.39 -0.08 -18.33
N SER A 333 10.56 -0.93 -19.34
CA SER A 333 11.20 -0.57 -20.59
C SER A 333 10.45 -1.26 -21.72
N GLU A 334 10.49 -0.64 -22.91
CA GLU A 334 9.95 -1.22 -24.12
C GLU A 334 11.07 -1.38 -25.14
N ASP A 335 11.10 -2.54 -25.76
CA ASP A 335 11.90 -2.85 -26.94
C ASP A 335 11.00 -3.40 -28.06
N ALA A 336 11.60 -3.73 -29.21
CA ALA A 336 10.87 -4.27 -30.35
C ALA A 336 10.20 -5.64 -30.09
N ALA A 337 10.58 -6.36 -29.01
CA ALA A 337 10.08 -7.69 -28.70
C ALA A 337 9.02 -7.70 -27.58
N THR A 338 8.92 -6.64 -26.79
CA THR A 338 8.14 -6.54 -25.54
C THR A 338 6.69 -7.04 -25.69
N TYR A 339 6.04 -6.73 -26.81
CA TYR A 339 4.66 -7.12 -27.07
C TYR A 339 4.49 -8.21 -28.13
N THR A 340 5.56 -8.59 -28.80
CA THR A 340 5.53 -9.59 -29.88
C THR A 340 6.15 -10.93 -29.45
N CYS A 341 6.51 -11.05 -28.17
CA CYS A 341 7.04 -12.25 -27.55
C CYS A 341 6.16 -12.69 -26.37
N ALA A 342 6.03 -14.01 -26.16
CA ALA A 342 5.38 -14.57 -24.99
C ALA A 342 6.14 -15.80 -24.47
N HIS A 343 6.30 -15.85 -23.15
CA HIS A 343 6.96 -16.95 -22.45
C HIS A 343 5.95 -17.75 -21.64
N PHE A 344 6.13 -19.07 -21.59
CA PHE A 344 5.24 -19.99 -20.89
C PHE A 344 6.01 -21.03 -20.09
N THR A 345 5.41 -21.51 -19.01
CA THR A 345 5.94 -22.59 -18.16
C THR A 345 4.83 -23.57 -17.74
N TRP A 346 5.22 -24.79 -17.37
CA TRP A 346 4.36 -25.82 -16.81
C TRP A 346 5.15 -26.80 -15.95
N SER A 347 4.46 -27.65 -15.17
CA SER A 347 5.11 -28.72 -14.41
C SER A 347 5.80 -29.74 -15.32
N TYR A 348 7.00 -30.17 -14.95
CA TYR A 348 7.74 -31.17 -15.71
C TYR A 348 6.94 -32.46 -15.93
N ILE A 349 6.90 -32.91 -17.18
CA ILE A 349 6.30 -34.16 -17.61
C ILE A 349 7.25 -34.96 -18.50
N PRO A 350 7.35 -36.30 -18.33
CA PRO A 350 8.17 -37.15 -19.18
C PRO A 350 7.45 -37.44 -20.50
N ALA A 351 7.51 -36.52 -21.45
CA ALA A 351 6.94 -36.65 -22.79
C ALA A 351 7.96 -36.26 -23.88
N ASN A 352 8.04 -37.04 -24.95
CA ASN A 352 8.99 -36.78 -26.02
C ASN A 352 8.40 -35.84 -27.08
N ALA A 353 7.08 -35.80 -27.23
CA ALA A 353 6.39 -35.04 -28.27
C ALA A 353 5.39 -34.04 -27.67
N ILE A 354 5.84 -32.79 -27.51
CA ILE A 354 5.02 -31.65 -27.06
C ILE A 354 4.95 -30.63 -28.18
N GLN A 355 3.76 -30.10 -28.46
CA GLN A 355 3.54 -29.03 -29.42
C GLN A 355 2.76 -27.89 -28.77
N LEU A 356 3.21 -26.65 -28.95
CA LEU A 356 2.44 -25.49 -28.56
C LEU A 356 1.45 -25.14 -29.67
N LEU A 357 0.20 -24.93 -29.29
CA LEU A 357 -0.88 -24.51 -30.17
C LEU A 357 -1.28 -23.07 -29.84
N GLN A 358 -1.68 -22.32 -30.86
CA GLN A 358 -2.21 -20.97 -30.75
C GLN A 358 -3.57 -20.83 -31.44
N SER A 359 -4.35 -19.86 -30.99
CA SER A 359 -5.63 -19.47 -31.57
C SER A 359 -5.78 -17.95 -31.54
N LEU A 360 -6.32 -17.38 -32.63
CA LEU A 360 -6.68 -15.96 -32.76
C LEU A 360 -8.20 -15.74 -32.84
N ASP A 361 -8.99 -16.80 -32.82
CA ASP A 361 -10.46 -16.77 -33.00
C ASP A 361 -11.21 -17.12 -31.70
N SER A 362 -10.62 -16.73 -30.56
CA SER A 362 -11.14 -16.99 -29.21
C SER A 362 -11.28 -18.49 -28.89
N GLY A 363 -10.35 -19.30 -29.42
CA GLY A 363 -10.27 -20.73 -29.12
C GLY A 363 -11.23 -21.59 -29.94
N LYS A 364 -11.82 -21.07 -31.02
CA LYS A 364 -12.66 -21.86 -31.93
C LYS A 364 -11.83 -22.84 -32.75
N SER A 365 -10.65 -22.40 -33.21
CA SER A 365 -9.68 -23.25 -33.88
C SER A 365 -8.27 -23.04 -33.30
N PHE A 366 -7.48 -24.11 -33.23
CA PHE A 366 -6.10 -24.09 -32.76
C PHE A 366 -5.19 -24.62 -33.85
N GLN A 367 -4.08 -23.93 -34.08
CA GLN A 367 -3.05 -24.30 -35.04
C GLN A 367 -1.69 -24.37 -34.34
N PRO A 368 -0.68 -25.08 -34.87
CA PRO A 368 0.68 -25.03 -34.35
C PRO A 368 1.21 -23.60 -34.23
N ALA A 369 1.77 -23.27 -33.07
CA ALA A 369 2.50 -22.02 -32.85
C ALA A 369 3.95 -22.17 -33.29
N SER A 370 4.55 -21.11 -33.84
CA SER A 370 6.00 -21.04 -34.03
C SER A 370 6.66 -20.78 -32.69
N ALA A 371 7.08 -21.85 -32.01
CA ALA A 371 7.56 -21.78 -30.63
C ALA A 371 8.85 -22.58 -30.44
N ALA A 372 9.80 -22.00 -29.71
CA ALA A 372 10.94 -22.72 -29.17
C ALA A 372 10.52 -23.40 -27.86
N ILE A 373 10.51 -24.73 -27.83
CA ILE A 373 10.12 -25.52 -26.65
C ILE A 373 11.38 -26.13 -26.02
N ASP A 374 11.60 -25.83 -24.73
CA ASP A 374 12.60 -26.50 -23.93
C ASP A 374 11.93 -27.47 -22.94
N ARG A 375 12.09 -28.76 -23.23
CA ARG A 375 11.54 -29.86 -22.41
C ARG A 375 12.30 -30.06 -21.09
N LYS A 376 13.56 -29.63 -20.99
CA LYS A 376 14.35 -29.76 -19.75
C LYS A 376 13.86 -28.79 -18.70
N THR A 377 13.58 -27.56 -19.11
CA THR A 377 13.07 -26.50 -18.23
C THR A 377 11.54 -26.41 -18.21
N SER A 378 10.84 -27.21 -19.03
CA SER A 378 9.39 -27.18 -19.18
C SER A 378 8.87 -25.79 -19.51
N SER A 379 9.49 -25.18 -20.52
CA SER A 379 9.22 -23.82 -20.96
C SER A 379 9.03 -23.72 -22.47
N ALA A 380 8.35 -22.67 -22.90
CA ALA A 380 8.20 -22.35 -24.32
C ALA A 380 8.27 -20.84 -24.53
N THR A 381 8.89 -20.43 -25.63
CA THR A 381 8.93 -19.04 -26.10
C THR A 381 8.33 -18.94 -27.48
N VAL A 382 7.39 -18.00 -27.66
CA VAL A 382 6.79 -17.64 -28.95
C VAL A 382 7.27 -16.26 -29.33
N THR A 383 7.79 -16.09 -30.53
CA THR A 383 8.23 -14.80 -31.07
C THR A 383 7.46 -14.45 -32.34
N GLY A 384 7.52 -13.18 -32.76
CA GLY A 384 6.88 -12.72 -33.99
C GLY A 384 5.35 -12.69 -33.93
N LEU A 385 4.77 -12.54 -32.72
CA LEU A 385 3.33 -12.33 -32.57
C LEU A 385 2.91 -11.02 -33.24
N GLN A 386 1.75 -11.03 -33.89
CA GLN A 386 1.21 -9.82 -34.51
C GLN A 386 0.76 -8.84 -33.42
N PRO A 387 1.15 -7.56 -33.48
CA PRO A 387 0.72 -6.57 -32.50
C PRO A 387 -0.81 -6.40 -32.44
N GLY A 388 -1.33 -6.08 -31.26
CA GLY A 388 -2.74 -5.74 -31.04
C GLY A 388 -3.71 -6.92 -31.23
N LYS A 389 -3.25 -8.16 -31.05
CA LYS A 389 -4.06 -9.37 -31.19
C LYS A 389 -4.22 -10.10 -29.86
N GLN A 390 -5.39 -10.71 -29.67
CA GLN A 390 -5.63 -11.60 -28.56
C GLN A 390 -5.30 -13.04 -28.98
N TYR A 391 -4.41 -13.67 -28.22
CA TYR A 391 -3.99 -15.06 -28.42
C TYR A 391 -4.47 -15.95 -27.29
N MET A 392 -4.83 -17.19 -27.63
CA MET A 392 -5.02 -18.29 -26.69
C MET A 392 -4.03 -19.40 -27.00
N PHE A 393 -3.36 -19.93 -25.98
CA PHE A 393 -2.33 -20.96 -26.11
C PHE A 393 -2.66 -22.21 -25.31
N ARG A 394 -2.29 -23.37 -25.85
CA ARG A 394 -2.39 -24.69 -25.18
C ARG A 394 -1.22 -25.57 -25.59
N LEU A 395 -0.78 -26.43 -24.69
CA LEU A 395 0.08 -27.55 -25.04
C LEU A 395 -0.75 -28.71 -25.55
N LEU A 396 -0.27 -29.35 -26.62
CA LEU A 396 -0.67 -30.67 -27.06
C LEU A 396 0.47 -31.64 -26.74
N VAL A 397 0.27 -32.47 -25.73
CA VAL A 397 1.15 -33.58 -25.39
C VAL A 397 0.71 -34.79 -26.20
N LYS A 398 1.55 -35.31 -27.09
CA LYS A 398 1.17 -36.35 -28.06
C LYS A 398 1.38 -37.77 -27.54
N ASP A 399 2.24 -37.93 -26.53
CA ASP A 399 2.68 -39.22 -25.99
C ASP A 399 2.71 -39.25 -24.45
N GLY A 400 3.01 -40.42 -23.90
CA GLY A 400 3.14 -40.64 -22.47
C GLY A 400 1.83 -40.55 -21.67
N ARG A 401 1.97 -40.63 -20.35
CA ARG A 401 0.83 -40.69 -19.40
C ARG A 401 0.04 -39.38 -19.27
N HIS A 402 0.60 -38.27 -19.76
CA HIS A 402 0.02 -36.93 -19.71
C HIS A 402 -0.53 -36.48 -21.08
N LYS A 403 -0.70 -37.42 -22.02
CA LYS A 403 -1.21 -37.19 -23.37
C LYS A 403 -2.54 -36.42 -23.32
N GLY A 404 -2.64 -35.38 -24.15
CA GLY A 404 -3.84 -34.55 -24.27
C GLY A 404 -3.53 -33.06 -24.32
N LEU A 405 -4.60 -32.26 -24.23
CA LEU A 405 -4.52 -30.81 -24.20
C LEU A 405 -4.34 -30.31 -22.76
N SER A 406 -3.50 -29.29 -22.59
CA SER A 406 -3.40 -28.56 -21.33
C SER A 406 -4.61 -27.65 -21.10
N ASN A 407 -4.65 -27.02 -19.92
CA ASN A 407 -5.41 -25.78 -19.72
C ASN A 407 -4.96 -24.67 -20.70
N THR A 408 -5.73 -23.59 -20.77
CA THR A 408 -5.48 -22.49 -21.72
C THR A 408 -4.80 -21.30 -21.05
N ALA A 409 -3.71 -20.82 -21.63
CA ALA A 409 -3.13 -19.51 -21.30
C ALA A 409 -3.59 -18.47 -22.33
N ARG A 410 -3.62 -17.19 -21.93
CA ARG A 410 -4.04 -16.07 -22.80
C ARG A 410 -2.95 -15.00 -22.83
N TYR A 411 -2.92 -14.22 -23.90
CA TYR A 411 -2.02 -13.07 -24.04
C TYR A 411 -2.62 -12.05 -25.00
N TYR A 412 -2.44 -10.77 -24.71
CA TYR A 412 -2.70 -9.69 -25.66
C TYR A 412 -1.35 -9.08 -26.07
N SER A 413 -1.04 -9.14 -27.36
CA SER A 413 0.27 -8.74 -27.92
C SER A 413 0.36 -7.23 -28.14
N GLY A 414 0.21 -6.44 -27.07
CA GLY A 414 0.26 -4.99 -27.15
C GLY A 414 -0.18 -4.30 -25.86
N LYS A 415 -0.32 -2.98 -25.93
CA LYS A 415 -1.09 -2.23 -24.93
C LYS A 415 -2.56 -2.26 -25.30
N LEU A 416 -3.40 -2.67 -24.36
CA LEU A 416 -4.85 -2.73 -24.56
C LEU A 416 -5.45 -1.36 -24.21
N ASP A 417 -5.99 -0.65 -25.21
CA ASP A 417 -6.58 0.68 -25.00
C ASP A 417 -7.85 0.56 -24.14
N ILE A 418 -7.95 1.40 -23.11
CA ILE A 418 -9.08 1.45 -22.20
C ILE A 418 -10.41 1.75 -22.91
N LYS A 419 -10.38 2.42 -24.07
CA LYS A 419 -11.55 2.70 -24.92
C LYS A 419 -12.27 1.44 -25.38
N MET A 420 -11.58 0.30 -25.45
CA MET A 420 -12.20 -0.99 -25.76
C MET A 420 -13.21 -1.46 -24.70
N PHE A 421 -13.22 -0.84 -23.51
CA PHE A 421 -14.13 -1.13 -22.39
C PHE A 421 -15.23 -0.08 -22.23
N GLY A 422 -15.52 0.72 -23.27
CA GLY A 422 -16.53 1.77 -23.21
C GLY A 422 -16.08 3.05 -22.49
N VAL A 423 -14.78 3.18 -22.21
CA VAL A 423 -14.18 4.34 -21.54
C VAL A 423 -13.79 5.39 -22.58
N THR A 424 -14.72 6.29 -22.94
CA THR A 424 -14.52 7.21 -24.07
C THR A 424 -13.48 8.32 -23.84
N GLY A 425 -13.18 8.65 -22.57
CA GLY A 425 -12.28 9.76 -22.22
C GLY A 425 -12.96 11.14 -22.21
N ASP A 426 -14.26 11.17 -21.99
CA ASP A 426 -15.05 12.38 -21.75
C ASP A 426 -14.87 12.85 -20.30
N SER A 427 -14.51 14.12 -20.17
CA SER A 427 -14.25 14.78 -18.89
C SER A 427 -15.45 14.81 -17.91
N THR A 428 -16.67 14.55 -18.36
CA THR A 428 -17.89 14.60 -17.53
C THR A 428 -18.29 13.26 -16.93
N GLN A 429 -17.72 12.16 -17.43
CA GLN A 429 -18.14 10.80 -17.11
C GLN A 429 -17.38 10.21 -15.91
N ASP A 430 -18.04 9.28 -15.22
CA ASP A 430 -17.42 8.40 -14.23
C ASP A 430 -17.09 7.05 -14.87
N TYR A 431 -15.80 6.73 -14.99
CA TYR A 431 -15.31 5.49 -15.57
C TYR A 431 -14.82 4.48 -14.55
N THR A 432 -15.10 4.68 -13.26
CA THR A 432 -14.59 3.83 -12.18
C THR A 432 -14.86 2.34 -12.43
N GLN A 433 -16.12 1.98 -12.69
CA GLN A 433 -16.50 0.58 -12.93
C GLN A 433 -15.85 -0.01 -14.19
N PRO A 434 -15.99 0.57 -15.40
CA PRO A 434 -15.39 -0.02 -16.59
C PRO A 434 -13.85 -0.10 -16.54
N ILE A 435 -13.18 0.84 -15.86
CA ILE A 435 -11.72 0.76 -15.63
C ILE A 435 -11.37 -0.42 -14.71
N ASN A 436 -12.10 -0.61 -13.61
CA ASN A 436 -11.89 -1.76 -12.71
C ASN A 436 -12.16 -3.09 -13.43
N GLU A 437 -13.16 -3.15 -14.30
CA GLU A 437 -13.45 -4.32 -15.14
C GLU A 437 -12.33 -4.60 -16.16
N ALA A 438 -11.74 -3.54 -16.75
CA ALA A 438 -10.59 -3.66 -17.65
C ALA A 438 -9.34 -4.19 -16.93
N ILE A 439 -9.05 -3.70 -15.73
CA ILE A 439 -7.93 -4.16 -14.90
C ILE A 439 -8.09 -5.65 -14.57
N GLU A 440 -9.28 -6.04 -14.12
CA GLU A 440 -9.58 -7.44 -13.83
C GLU A 440 -9.50 -8.32 -15.10
N TYR A 441 -9.96 -7.80 -16.25
CA TYR A 441 -9.81 -8.50 -17.52
C TYR A 441 -8.34 -8.76 -17.86
N VAL A 442 -7.47 -7.75 -17.76
CA VAL A 442 -6.03 -7.90 -18.06
C VAL A 442 -5.34 -8.82 -17.05
N ASN A 443 -5.69 -8.75 -15.77
CA ASN A 443 -5.19 -9.69 -14.77
C ASN A 443 -5.55 -11.15 -15.13
N ARG A 444 -6.78 -11.42 -15.60
CA ARG A 444 -7.21 -12.74 -16.07
C ARG A 444 -6.51 -13.22 -17.35
N LEU A 445 -5.85 -12.33 -18.10
CA LEU A 445 -4.95 -12.71 -19.18
C LEU A 445 -3.54 -13.10 -18.69
N GLY A 446 -3.32 -13.17 -17.38
CA GLY A 446 -2.02 -13.36 -16.76
C GLY A 446 -1.21 -12.06 -16.62
N GLY A 447 -1.85 -10.90 -16.81
CA GLY A 447 -1.23 -9.57 -16.79
C GLY A 447 -1.09 -8.93 -18.17
N GLY A 448 -0.60 -7.69 -18.20
CA GLY A 448 -0.40 -6.89 -19.41
C GLY A 448 -0.49 -5.39 -19.16
N THR A 449 -0.46 -4.60 -20.23
CA THR A 449 -0.51 -3.12 -20.17
C THR A 449 -1.86 -2.59 -20.63
N LEU A 450 -2.52 -1.80 -19.79
CA LEU A 450 -3.67 -0.97 -20.14
C LEU A 450 -3.19 0.42 -20.55
N LEU A 451 -3.55 0.84 -21.77
CA LEU A 451 -3.25 2.16 -22.29
C LEU A 451 -4.41 3.12 -22.04
N PHE A 452 -4.12 4.21 -21.32
CA PHE A 452 -4.95 5.41 -21.33
C PHE A 452 -4.45 6.30 -22.45
N SER A 453 -5.13 6.25 -23.60
CA SER A 453 -4.86 7.13 -24.73
C SER A 453 -5.41 8.54 -24.48
N LYS A 454 -5.32 9.43 -25.47
CA LYS A 454 -5.88 10.79 -25.39
C LYS A 454 -7.31 10.81 -24.83
N GLY A 455 -7.51 11.58 -23.76
CA GLY A 455 -8.81 11.72 -23.09
C GLY A 455 -8.68 12.16 -21.63
N VAL A 456 -9.83 12.45 -21.01
CA VAL A 456 -9.94 12.75 -19.58
C VAL A 456 -10.79 11.67 -18.91
N TYR A 457 -10.23 11.00 -17.90
CA TYR A 457 -10.81 9.83 -17.27
C TYR A 457 -11.14 10.13 -15.81
N GLY A 458 -12.42 10.39 -15.51
CA GLY A 458 -12.91 10.57 -14.15
C GLY A 458 -12.99 9.23 -13.40
N VAL A 459 -12.37 9.15 -12.23
CA VAL A 459 -12.35 7.94 -11.39
C VAL A 459 -12.57 8.25 -9.92
N ARG A 460 -13.20 7.32 -9.20
CA ARG A 460 -13.23 7.24 -7.73
C ARG A 460 -12.07 6.36 -7.30
N THR A 461 -12.35 5.18 -6.75
CA THR A 461 -11.32 4.20 -6.37
C THR A 461 -11.11 3.18 -7.49
N VAL A 462 -9.90 3.17 -8.02
CA VAL A 462 -9.40 2.18 -8.98
C VAL A 462 -8.73 1.03 -8.20
N HIS A 463 -9.23 -0.19 -8.36
CA HIS A 463 -8.69 -1.39 -7.70
C HIS A 463 -7.66 -2.06 -8.58
N LEU A 464 -6.40 -1.94 -8.17
CA LEU A 464 -5.26 -2.52 -8.89
C LEU A 464 -5.22 -4.04 -8.73
N LYS A 465 -4.49 -4.71 -9.63
CA LYS A 465 -4.28 -6.17 -9.64
C LYS A 465 -2.84 -6.50 -10.02
N SER A 466 -2.32 -7.60 -9.50
CA SER A 466 -0.97 -8.06 -9.81
C SER A 466 -0.76 -8.24 -11.32
N ASN A 467 0.45 -7.93 -11.80
CA ASN A 467 0.86 -8.02 -13.20
C ASN A 467 0.10 -7.10 -14.18
N VAL A 468 -0.62 -6.09 -13.69
CA VAL A 468 -1.31 -5.09 -14.54
C VAL A 468 -0.56 -3.78 -14.51
N TYR A 469 -0.23 -3.27 -15.70
CA TYR A 469 0.46 -2.00 -15.88
C TYR A 469 -0.50 -0.97 -16.44
N LEU A 470 -0.56 0.21 -15.84
CA LEU A 470 -1.33 1.35 -16.34
C LEU A 470 -0.35 2.30 -17.04
N TYR A 471 -0.49 2.46 -18.35
CA TYR A 471 0.30 3.40 -19.14
C TYR A 471 -0.54 4.63 -19.46
N VAL A 472 -0.15 5.79 -18.92
CA VAL A 472 -0.82 7.07 -19.11
C VAL A 472 -0.09 7.87 -20.19
N ASP A 473 -0.68 7.94 -21.38
CA ASP A 473 -0.11 8.68 -22.51
C ASP A 473 -0.04 10.19 -22.24
N LYS A 474 0.89 10.89 -22.90
CA LYS A 474 1.08 12.35 -22.77
C LYS A 474 -0.18 13.19 -22.98
N GLU A 475 -1.15 12.73 -23.77
CA GLU A 475 -2.43 13.42 -23.99
C GLU A 475 -3.58 12.89 -23.09
N ALA A 476 -3.29 11.98 -22.15
CA ALA A 476 -4.24 11.42 -21.21
C ALA A 476 -4.21 12.15 -19.86
N THR A 477 -5.38 12.36 -19.29
CA THR A 477 -5.57 12.83 -17.91
C THR A 477 -6.41 11.85 -17.12
N ILE A 478 -5.91 11.32 -16.00
CA ILE A 478 -6.75 10.62 -15.03
C ILE A 478 -7.04 11.58 -13.87
N LYS A 479 -8.32 11.80 -13.56
CA LYS A 479 -8.74 12.78 -12.54
C LYS A 479 -9.64 12.16 -11.47
N ALA A 480 -9.40 12.48 -10.21
CA ALA A 480 -10.26 12.00 -9.12
C ALA A 480 -11.64 12.69 -9.14
N LEU A 481 -12.65 11.90 -8.81
CA LEU A 481 -14.02 12.31 -8.50
C LEU A 481 -14.26 12.13 -6.99
N LYS A 482 -15.26 12.82 -6.45
CA LYS A 482 -15.71 12.60 -5.06
C LYS A 482 -16.36 11.23 -4.90
N GLY A 483 -16.35 10.70 -3.67
CA GLY A 483 -16.97 9.41 -3.35
C GLY A 483 -16.10 8.21 -3.69
N ALA A 484 -14.82 8.24 -3.30
CA ALA A 484 -14.00 7.04 -3.20
C ALA A 484 -14.63 5.99 -2.27
N ASP A 485 -14.07 4.78 -2.24
CA ASP A 485 -14.49 3.75 -1.31
C ASP A 485 -14.47 4.25 0.14
N ALA A 486 -15.44 3.77 0.91
CA ALA A 486 -15.52 4.12 2.33
C ALA A 486 -14.29 3.57 3.09
N PRO A 487 -13.84 4.28 4.14
CA PRO A 487 -12.89 3.73 5.11
C PRO A 487 -13.30 2.35 5.62
N GLU A 488 -12.33 1.46 5.80
CA GLU A 488 -12.56 0.08 6.25
C GLU A 488 -13.19 0.02 7.64
N THR A 489 -13.97 -1.02 7.88
CA THR A 489 -14.40 -1.33 9.25
C THR A 489 -13.28 -2.02 10.02
N THR A 490 -13.10 -1.65 11.29
CA THR A 490 -11.98 -2.09 12.12
C THR A 490 -12.44 -2.79 13.40
N TRP A 491 -11.52 -3.48 14.08
CA TRP A 491 -11.77 -4.06 15.40
C TRP A 491 -11.73 -3.03 16.53
N PHE A 492 -10.95 -1.96 16.36
CA PHE A 492 -10.76 -0.90 17.34
C PHE A 492 -11.34 0.44 16.85
N SER A 493 -11.60 1.35 17.78
CA SER A 493 -11.87 2.76 17.49
C SER A 493 -10.56 3.56 17.38
N ASP A 494 -10.49 4.49 16.43
CA ASP A 494 -9.40 5.46 16.26
C ASP A 494 -9.66 6.80 16.99
N LYS A 495 -10.86 7.01 17.55
CA LYS A 495 -11.32 8.33 18.04
C LYS A 495 -10.41 8.94 19.12
N LYS A 496 -9.84 8.14 20.02
CA LYS A 496 -8.87 8.60 21.05
C LYS A 496 -7.58 9.19 20.50
N TYR A 497 -7.26 8.98 19.23
CA TYR A 497 -6.08 9.55 18.58
C TYR A 497 -6.43 10.62 17.53
N ARG A 498 -7.69 10.83 17.12
CA ARG A 498 -8.02 11.73 15.99
C ARG A 498 -7.53 13.17 16.15
N SER A 499 -7.23 13.61 17.37
CA SER A 499 -6.64 14.93 17.67
C SER A 499 -5.10 14.94 17.73
N GLY A 500 -4.43 13.82 17.48
CA GLY A 500 -2.99 13.64 17.66
C GLY A 500 -2.60 13.29 19.10
N LEU A 501 -1.29 13.22 19.36
CA LEU A 501 -0.75 13.05 20.71
C LEU A 501 -0.75 14.38 21.48
N SER A 502 -0.93 14.29 22.79
CA SER A 502 -0.77 15.40 23.73
C SER A 502 0.27 15.02 24.79
N PRO A 503 1.09 15.98 25.27
CA PRO A 503 1.97 15.77 26.41
C PRO A 503 1.23 15.38 27.70
N THR A 504 -0.10 15.54 27.77
CA THR A 504 -0.87 15.35 29.02
C THR A 504 -2.04 14.37 28.92
N ASP A 505 -2.38 13.91 27.71
CA ASP A 505 -3.50 12.99 27.47
C ASP A 505 -3.02 11.58 27.18
N ALA A 506 -3.37 10.64 28.07
CA ALA A 506 -2.99 9.24 27.96
C ALA A 506 -3.89 8.44 27.01
N GLY A 507 -4.96 9.03 26.47
CA GLY A 507 -5.97 8.37 25.63
C GLY A 507 -5.40 7.39 24.60
N PRO A 508 -4.42 7.79 23.77
CA PRO A 508 -3.74 6.93 22.80
C PRO A 508 -3.08 5.67 23.37
N TYR A 509 -2.71 5.68 24.65
CA TYR A 509 -2.03 4.59 25.37
C TYR A 509 -2.97 3.76 26.25
N ALA A 510 -4.24 4.17 26.39
CA ALA A 510 -5.20 3.52 27.30
C ALA A 510 -5.49 2.06 26.92
N ASP A 511 -5.51 1.75 25.62
CA ASP A 511 -5.51 0.39 25.12
C ASP A 511 -4.12 0.09 24.50
N ALA A 512 -3.41 -0.83 25.13
CA ALA A 512 -2.08 -1.24 24.74
C ALA A 512 -2.05 -1.99 23.39
N ASP A 513 -3.15 -2.66 23.04
CA ASP A 513 -3.27 -3.47 21.82
C ASP A 513 -3.88 -2.69 20.65
N ASN A 514 -4.52 -1.54 20.90
CA ASN A 514 -5.17 -0.75 19.87
C ASN A 514 -4.15 -0.09 18.95
N TYR A 515 -3.83 -0.76 17.83
CA TYR A 515 -2.89 -0.22 16.86
C TYR A 515 -3.39 1.08 16.21
N LEU A 516 -4.70 1.34 16.11
CA LEU A 516 -5.26 2.55 15.47
C LEU A 516 -5.07 3.83 16.30
N THR A 517 -4.44 3.76 17.47
CA THR A 517 -4.10 4.95 18.26
C THR A 517 -2.60 5.19 18.31
N LYS A 518 -1.83 4.54 17.45
CA LYS A 518 -0.35 4.60 17.43
C LYS A 518 0.21 5.31 16.20
N GLN A 519 -0.64 5.83 15.30
CA GLN A 519 -0.21 6.57 14.11
C GLN A 519 -1.29 7.52 13.62
N ASP A 520 -0.94 8.35 12.66
CA ASP A 520 -1.81 9.37 12.11
C ASP A 520 -3.02 8.79 11.39
N VAL A 521 -4.14 9.52 11.42
CA VAL A 521 -5.42 9.04 10.90
C VAL A 521 -5.34 8.66 9.42
N GLY A 522 -4.53 9.41 8.68
CA GLY A 522 -4.24 9.14 7.28
C GLY A 522 -3.55 7.79 7.02
N HIS A 523 -2.95 7.15 8.02
CA HIS A 523 -2.32 5.83 7.93
C HIS A 523 -3.26 4.67 8.31
N HIS A 524 -4.43 4.95 8.89
CA HIS A 524 -5.36 3.91 9.36
C HIS A 524 -6.14 3.22 8.25
N TYR A 525 -6.69 4.04 7.36
CA TYR A 525 -7.62 3.61 6.33
C TYR A 525 -6.92 3.68 4.98
N PHE A 526 -7.01 2.60 4.21
CA PHE A 526 -6.24 2.44 2.98
C PHE A 526 -7.12 2.54 1.74
N ARG A 527 -8.38 2.12 1.84
CA ARG A 527 -9.36 2.09 0.73
C ARG A 527 -9.91 3.46 0.35
N ASN A 528 -9.85 4.45 1.23
CA ASN A 528 -10.29 5.83 0.96
C ASN A 528 -9.29 6.58 0.05
N THR A 529 -9.02 6.02 -1.13
CA THR A 529 -7.94 6.43 -2.04
C THR A 529 -8.41 6.39 -3.50
N MET A 530 -7.66 7.05 -4.38
CA MET A 530 -7.89 7.03 -5.82
C MET A 530 -7.41 5.73 -6.47
N PHE A 531 -6.27 5.18 -6.08
CA PHE A 531 -5.73 3.91 -6.56
C PHE A 531 -5.34 3.02 -5.37
N PHE A 532 -5.92 1.82 -5.31
CA PHE A 532 -5.77 0.91 -4.17
C PHE A 532 -5.16 -0.43 -4.58
N GLY A 533 -4.14 -0.86 -3.85
CA GLY A 533 -3.58 -2.22 -3.92
C GLY A 533 -3.32 -2.81 -2.53
N GLU A 534 -3.74 -4.07 -2.34
CA GLU A 534 -3.45 -4.85 -1.13
C GLU A 534 -2.95 -6.25 -1.53
N ARG A 535 -1.81 -6.69 -0.99
CA ARG A 535 -1.21 -8.01 -1.27
C ARG A 535 -0.96 -8.26 -2.76
N LEU A 536 -0.61 -7.21 -3.50
CA LEU A 536 -0.34 -7.28 -4.94
C LEU A 536 1.14 -7.44 -5.23
N ASP A 537 1.44 -7.89 -6.44
CA ASP A 537 2.80 -8.04 -6.94
C ASP A 537 2.90 -7.52 -8.39
N ASN A 538 3.99 -6.84 -8.72
CA ASN A 538 4.31 -6.41 -10.09
C ASN A 538 3.22 -5.50 -10.68
N VAL A 539 3.07 -4.32 -10.07
CA VAL A 539 2.08 -3.30 -10.48
C VAL A 539 2.81 -2.04 -10.90
N LYS A 540 2.40 -1.45 -12.01
CA LYS A 540 3.06 -0.29 -12.60
C LYS A 540 2.05 0.79 -12.96
N ILE A 541 2.35 2.05 -12.61
CA ILE A 541 1.59 3.24 -13.03
C ILE A 541 2.59 4.19 -13.68
N ILE A 542 2.66 4.14 -15.01
CA ILE A 542 3.76 4.69 -15.78
C ILE A 542 3.26 5.55 -16.94
N GLY A 543 4.19 6.26 -17.58
CA GLY A 543 3.92 7.09 -18.77
C GLY A 543 4.14 8.56 -18.47
N ASN A 544 3.93 9.41 -19.45
CA ASN A 544 4.24 10.85 -19.40
C ASN A 544 2.99 11.73 -19.52
N GLY A 545 1.84 11.19 -19.14
CA GLY A 545 0.57 11.91 -19.04
C GLY A 545 0.40 12.68 -17.73
N TYR A 546 -0.87 12.92 -17.37
CA TYR A 546 -1.25 13.71 -16.20
C TYR A 546 -2.20 12.93 -15.27
N ILE A 547 -1.87 12.87 -13.99
CA ILE A 547 -2.75 12.33 -12.95
C ILE A 547 -3.05 13.44 -11.94
N THR A 548 -4.32 13.64 -11.61
CA THR A 548 -4.69 14.67 -10.65
C THR A 548 -5.78 14.25 -9.69
N GLY A 549 -5.65 14.64 -8.42
CA GLY A 549 -6.76 14.51 -7.47
C GLY A 549 -7.86 15.55 -7.72
N ASN A 550 -7.69 16.46 -8.69
CA ASN A 550 -8.71 17.41 -9.15
C ASN A 550 -9.32 18.28 -8.03
N GLY A 551 -8.64 18.40 -6.88
CA GLY A 551 -9.17 19.09 -5.70
C GLY A 551 -10.14 18.26 -4.86
N ASN A 552 -10.39 17.00 -5.20
CA ASN A 552 -11.34 16.11 -4.52
C ASN A 552 -10.70 15.22 -3.45
N LEU A 553 -9.37 15.13 -3.42
CA LEU A 553 -8.63 14.47 -2.35
C LEU A 553 -8.37 15.48 -1.23
N VAL A 554 -8.59 15.08 0.02
CA VAL A 554 -8.52 15.93 1.21
C VAL A 554 -7.11 15.93 1.79
N THR A 555 -6.65 17.05 2.36
CA THR A 555 -5.33 17.19 3.01
C THR A 555 -5.35 17.26 4.53
N GLY A 556 -6.52 17.43 5.15
CA GLY A 556 -6.63 17.70 6.59
C GLY A 556 -6.56 16.45 7.46
N ASP A 557 -5.98 16.58 8.67
CA ASP A 557 -5.89 15.49 9.67
C ASP A 557 -7.25 15.00 10.17
N LYS A 558 -8.28 15.85 10.06
CA LYS A 558 -9.65 15.55 10.46
C LYS A 558 -10.49 14.95 9.33
N VAL A 559 -9.87 14.37 8.30
CA VAL A 559 -10.58 13.87 7.10
C VAL A 559 -11.73 12.92 7.42
N MET A 560 -11.60 12.09 8.47
CA MET A 560 -12.65 11.14 8.86
C MET A 560 -13.89 11.80 9.47
N ASN A 561 -13.82 13.09 9.83
CA ASN A 561 -14.97 13.86 10.31
C ASN A 561 -15.76 14.51 9.15
N ASN A 562 -15.28 14.44 7.91
CA ASN A 562 -16.00 14.95 6.75
C ASN A 562 -17.20 14.04 6.43
N GLU A 563 -18.14 14.52 5.61
CA GLU A 563 -19.20 13.67 5.03
C GLU A 563 -18.63 12.47 4.26
N PRO A 564 -19.32 11.31 4.22
CA PRO A 564 -18.81 10.06 3.63
C PRO A 564 -18.20 10.20 2.23
N GLY A 565 -18.80 11.03 1.36
CA GLY A 565 -18.31 11.27 -0.01
C GLY A 565 -17.03 12.11 -0.10
N ASN A 566 -16.52 12.64 1.01
CA ASN A 566 -15.38 13.56 1.08
C ASN A 566 -14.30 13.09 2.08
N ARG A 567 -14.09 11.77 2.16
CA ARG A 567 -13.10 11.14 3.05
C ARG A 567 -11.86 10.61 2.32
N ALA A 568 -11.80 10.75 1.00
CA ALA A 568 -10.65 10.34 0.21
C ALA A 568 -9.49 11.32 0.44
N ASP A 569 -8.33 10.83 0.86
CA ASP A 569 -7.16 11.65 1.18
C ASP A 569 -5.87 11.20 0.49
N LYS A 570 -5.93 10.09 -0.25
CA LYS A 570 -4.77 9.46 -0.87
C LYS A 570 -4.95 9.32 -2.37
N MET A 571 -3.87 9.52 -3.12
CA MET A 571 -3.84 9.22 -4.56
C MET A 571 -3.46 7.76 -4.80
N PHE A 572 -2.30 7.31 -4.33
CA PHE A 572 -1.85 5.93 -4.45
C PHE A 572 -1.69 5.29 -3.07
N THR A 573 -2.32 4.13 -2.86
CA THR A 573 -2.17 3.35 -1.64
C THR A 573 -1.75 1.92 -1.95
N PHE A 574 -0.62 1.48 -1.40
CA PHE A 574 -0.12 0.10 -1.51
C PHE A 574 0.13 -0.51 -0.14
N LYS A 575 -0.66 -1.51 0.21
CA LYS A 575 -0.56 -2.24 1.48
C LYS A 575 -0.02 -3.64 1.26
N LEU A 576 1.12 -3.96 1.87
CA LEU A 576 1.75 -5.29 1.80
C LEU A 576 1.94 -5.81 0.37
N CYS A 577 2.31 -4.91 -0.55
CA CYS A 577 2.56 -5.26 -1.94
C CYS A 577 4.05 -5.48 -2.21
N THR A 578 4.41 -5.93 -3.41
CA THR A 578 5.81 -5.96 -3.83
C THR A 578 5.96 -5.64 -5.32
N ASN A 579 7.14 -5.14 -5.73
CA ASN A 579 7.46 -4.80 -7.12
C ASN A 579 6.51 -3.74 -7.69
N ILE A 580 6.60 -2.52 -7.13
CA ILE A 580 5.74 -1.39 -7.48
C ILE A 580 6.55 -0.34 -8.22
N GLU A 581 6.02 0.13 -9.35
CA GLU A 581 6.63 1.22 -10.12
C GLU A 581 5.63 2.37 -10.33
N ILE A 582 6.04 3.60 -10.02
CA ILE A 582 5.28 4.82 -10.35
C ILE A 582 6.23 5.83 -10.98
N GLY A 583 6.00 6.20 -12.24
CA GLY A 583 6.91 7.17 -12.85
C GLY A 583 6.73 7.51 -14.32
N GLY A 584 7.51 8.51 -14.74
CA GLY A 584 7.64 8.93 -16.14
C GLY A 584 8.27 7.86 -17.04
N ILE A 585 8.46 8.20 -18.31
CA ILE A 585 9.34 7.45 -19.21
C ILE A 585 10.78 7.56 -18.66
N HIS A 586 11.44 6.40 -18.53
CA HIS A 586 12.78 6.31 -17.96
C HIS A 586 13.79 7.20 -18.69
N ARG A 587 14.67 7.81 -17.89
CA ARG A 587 15.77 8.64 -18.35
C ARG A 587 16.95 8.46 -17.39
N GLU A 588 18.10 8.10 -17.94
CA GLU A 588 19.35 7.85 -17.19
C GLU A 588 20.00 9.13 -16.64
N ALA A 589 19.77 10.27 -17.31
CA ALA A 589 20.39 11.53 -16.92
C ALA A 589 19.90 12.01 -15.54
N ASP A 590 20.80 12.67 -14.81
CA ASP A 590 20.48 13.26 -13.52
C ASP A 590 19.63 14.52 -13.66
N LEU A 591 18.59 14.62 -12.85
CA LEU A 591 17.80 15.84 -12.71
C LEU A 591 18.51 16.82 -11.76
N TRP A 592 18.60 18.08 -12.17
CA TRP A 592 19.10 19.19 -11.38
C TRP A 592 18.24 20.44 -11.57
N TYR A 593 18.65 21.57 -10.98
CA TYR A 593 17.84 22.78 -10.93
C TYR A 593 18.61 24.02 -11.36
N ASP A 594 17.96 24.86 -12.17
CA ASP A 594 18.47 26.17 -12.59
C ASP A 594 17.72 27.29 -11.87
N SER A 595 18.36 27.91 -10.89
CA SER A 595 17.75 28.98 -10.09
C SER A 595 17.49 30.27 -10.85
N SER A 596 18.14 30.49 -12.01
CA SER A 596 17.91 31.69 -12.83
C SER A 596 16.64 31.57 -13.67
N LYS A 597 16.29 30.36 -14.08
CA LYS A 597 15.07 30.06 -14.85
C LYS A 597 13.90 29.60 -14.00
N ASP A 598 14.16 29.22 -12.76
CA ASP A 598 13.18 28.59 -11.88
C ASP A 598 12.64 27.25 -12.45
N GLU A 599 13.54 26.46 -13.05
CA GLU A 599 13.17 25.24 -13.77
C GLU A 599 14.15 24.08 -13.51
N PRO A 600 13.64 22.83 -13.48
CA PRO A 600 14.49 21.66 -13.47
C PRO A 600 15.09 21.42 -14.86
N TYR A 601 16.24 20.75 -14.91
CA TYR A 601 16.85 20.29 -16.15
C TYR A 601 17.60 18.99 -15.92
N TYR A 602 17.81 18.23 -16.97
CA TYR A 602 18.66 17.04 -16.96
C TYR A 602 20.09 17.38 -17.37
N ILE A 603 21.06 16.82 -16.66
CA ILE A 603 22.49 16.95 -16.97
C ILE A 603 22.86 15.87 -18.01
N ASN A 604 23.15 16.28 -19.23
CA ASN A 604 23.62 15.37 -20.27
C ASN A 604 25.05 14.88 -19.99
N LYS A 605 25.49 13.83 -20.70
CA LYS A 605 26.84 13.24 -20.52
C LYS A 605 27.99 14.24 -20.76
N ASP A 606 27.77 15.25 -21.59
CA ASP A 606 28.72 16.33 -21.88
C ASP A 606 28.63 17.52 -20.90
N GLY A 607 27.76 17.43 -19.89
CA GLY A 607 27.49 18.49 -18.92
C GLY A 607 26.51 19.56 -19.39
N SER A 608 25.98 19.47 -20.62
CA SER A 608 24.96 20.41 -21.11
C SER A 608 23.62 20.25 -20.37
N LYS A 609 22.86 21.33 -20.29
CA LYS A 609 21.56 21.39 -19.61
C LYS A 609 20.42 21.12 -20.60
N ASP A 610 19.63 20.08 -20.38
CA ASP A 610 18.39 19.81 -21.13
C ASP A 610 17.14 20.07 -20.28
N PHE A 611 16.37 21.09 -20.64
CA PHE A 611 15.15 21.51 -19.95
C PHE A 611 13.90 20.71 -20.35
N ASN A 612 14.02 19.71 -21.24
CA ASN A 612 12.91 18.88 -21.66
C ASN A 612 12.46 17.94 -20.52
N THR A 613 11.29 18.23 -19.97
CA THR A 613 10.61 17.43 -18.93
C THR A 613 9.47 16.56 -19.50
N GLY A 614 9.34 16.45 -20.81
CA GLY A 614 8.24 15.74 -21.48
C GLY A 614 8.24 14.22 -21.29
N ASN A 615 9.29 13.66 -20.68
CA ASN A 615 9.32 12.27 -20.24
C ASN A 615 8.67 12.08 -18.86
N MET A 616 8.51 13.13 -18.06
CA MET A 616 8.07 13.01 -16.68
C MET A 616 6.56 12.75 -16.59
N LEU A 617 6.14 11.98 -15.58
CA LEU A 617 4.74 11.85 -15.19
C LEU A 617 4.34 13.09 -14.37
N HIS A 618 3.28 13.78 -14.79
CA HIS A 618 2.79 14.96 -14.09
C HIS A 618 1.74 14.58 -13.04
N ILE A 619 1.93 15.03 -11.79
CA ILE A 619 1.03 14.68 -10.67
C ILE A 619 0.65 15.94 -9.87
N ASP A 620 -0.63 16.28 -9.82
CA ASP A 620 -1.08 17.48 -9.09
C ASP A 620 -2.27 17.18 -8.16
N ARG A 621 -2.42 17.99 -7.13
CA ARG A 621 -3.57 17.97 -6.21
C ARG A 621 -3.79 16.60 -5.57
N SER A 622 -2.72 15.95 -5.14
CA SER A 622 -2.71 14.55 -4.71
C SER A 622 -3.35 14.28 -3.33
N GLY A 623 -3.81 15.30 -2.62
CA GLY A 623 -4.41 15.14 -1.29
C GLY A 623 -3.37 15.11 -0.18
N HIS A 624 -3.68 14.37 0.88
CA HIS A 624 -2.86 14.19 2.06
C HIS A 624 -1.58 13.43 1.73
N PHE A 625 -1.68 12.31 0.98
CA PHE A 625 -0.50 11.60 0.47
C PHE A 625 -0.63 11.35 -1.03
N ALA A 626 0.41 11.71 -1.80
CA ALA A 626 0.49 11.22 -3.16
C ALA A 626 0.68 9.70 -3.18
N LEU A 627 1.59 9.18 -2.37
CA LEU A 627 1.77 7.75 -2.14
C LEU A 627 1.81 7.47 -0.64
N LEU A 628 0.92 6.58 -0.19
CA LEU A 628 1.08 5.85 1.06
C LEU A 628 1.40 4.39 0.75
N ALA A 629 2.63 3.97 1.00
CA ALA A 629 3.05 2.58 0.95
C ALA A 629 3.30 2.05 2.36
N THR A 630 2.65 0.96 2.74
CA THR A 630 2.80 0.37 4.09
C THR A 630 3.10 -1.11 4.00
N GLY A 631 4.26 -1.53 4.53
CA GLY A 631 4.74 -2.91 4.47
C GLY A 631 5.02 -3.41 3.06
N THR A 632 5.20 -2.49 2.10
CA THR A 632 5.38 -2.78 0.69
C THR A 632 6.86 -2.76 0.34
N ASP A 633 7.34 -3.76 -0.41
CA ASP A 633 8.77 -3.92 -0.71
C ASP A 633 9.07 -3.80 -2.22
N HIS A 634 10.30 -3.48 -2.60
CA HIS A 634 10.72 -3.31 -4.00
C HIS A 634 9.89 -2.23 -4.71
N ILE A 635 10.08 -0.98 -4.29
CA ILE A 635 9.36 0.17 -4.84
C ILE A 635 10.32 1.02 -5.66
N ASN A 636 9.90 1.42 -6.86
CA ASN A 636 10.63 2.35 -7.73
C ASN A 636 9.72 3.53 -8.08
N VAL A 637 10.03 4.72 -7.56
CA VAL A 637 9.35 5.97 -7.96
C VAL A 637 10.33 6.87 -8.70
N HIS A 638 9.96 7.34 -9.89
CA HIS A 638 10.91 8.09 -10.70
C HIS A 638 10.31 9.06 -11.72
N ASN A 639 11.09 10.07 -12.09
CA ASN A 639 10.76 10.99 -13.18
C ASN A 639 9.35 11.57 -13.03
N THR A 640 9.05 12.12 -11.85
CA THR A 640 7.75 12.73 -11.52
C THR A 640 7.90 14.23 -11.28
N TYR A 641 6.94 14.98 -11.81
CA TYR A 641 6.85 16.42 -11.62
C TYR A 641 5.52 16.73 -10.90
N PHE A 642 5.64 17.16 -9.65
CA PHE A 642 4.53 17.62 -8.83
C PHE A 642 4.25 19.11 -8.95
N SER A 643 2.96 19.45 -8.97
CA SER A 643 2.47 20.83 -9.01
C SER A 643 2.92 21.61 -10.24
N ARG A 644 2.83 20.96 -11.41
CA ARG A 644 3.15 21.58 -12.69
C ARG A 644 2.05 22.57 -13.11
N TYR A 645 0.79 22.15 -13.04
CA TYR A 645 -0.36 22.95 -13.46
C TYR A 645 -1.10 23.55 -12.26
N HIS A 646 -1.09 22.87 -11.11
CA HIS A 646 -1.75 23.32 -9.89
C HIS A 646 -0.88 23.10 -8.64
N THR A 647 -0.66 24.19 -7.90
CA THR A 647 0.20 24.23 -6.71
C THR A 647 -0.54 24.05 -5.38
N SER A 648 -1.87 23.89 -5.42
CA SER A 648 -2.69 23.65 -4.23
C SER A 648 -2.95 22.15 -4.00
N ASN A 649 -3.39 21.79 -2.79
CA ASN A 649 -3.88 20.45 -2.45
C ASN A 649 -2.84 19.31 -2.66
N VAL A 650 -1.58 19.57 -2.31
CA VAL A 650 -0.50 18.57 -2.31
C VAL A 650 0.18 18.67 -0.94
N ARG A 651 0.01 17.65 -0.09
CA ARG A 651 0.57 17.66 1.26
C ARG A 651 1.88 16.86 1.32
N ASP A 652 1.81 15.55 1.58
CA ASP A 652 2.95 14.64 1.53
C ASP A 652 3.06 14.02 0.13
N ILE A 653 4.28 13.77 -0.33
CA ILE A 653 4.52 13.15 -1.63
C ILE A 653 4.71 11.64 -1.47
N TYR A 654 5.82 11.18 -0.90
CA TYR A 654 6.12 9.75 -0.80
C TYR A 654 6.33 9.30 0.65
N ASP A 655 5.31 8.64 1.21
CA ASP A 655 5.35 8.02 2.54
C ASP A 655 5.59 6.51 2.42
N PHE A 656 6.72 6.06 2.95
CA PHE A 656 7.17 4.67 2.96
C PHE A 656 7.20 4.13 4.38
N MET A 657 6.07 3.59 4.83
CA MET A 657 5.92 3.03 6.17
C MET A 657 6.31 1.55 6.17
N ALA A 658 7.33 1.18 6.94
CA ALA A 658 7.77 -0.19 7.13
C ALA A 658 8.11 -0.92 5.79
N CYS A 659 8.63 -0.16 4.82
CA CYS A 659 8.97 -0.62 3.47
C CYS A 659 10.45 -0.98 3.35
N SER A 660 10.81 -1.88 2.43
CA SER A 660 12.19 -2.24 2.13
C SER A 660 12.49 -2.26 0.63
N HIS A 661 13.75 -2.01 0.27
CA HIS A 661 14.21 -1.98 -1.13
C HIS A 661 13.50 -0.89 -1.95
N VAL A 662 13.71 0.37 -1.57
CA VAL A 662 13.04 1.53 -2.17
C VAL A 662 14.04 2.35 -2.99
N THR A 663 13.67 2.66 -4.23
CA THR A 663 14.41 3.57 -5.11
C THR A 663 13.56 4.79 -5.44
N VAL A 664 14.14 5.98 -5.26
CA VAL A 664 13.53 7.28 -5.57
C VAL A 664 14.50 8.04 -6.46
N THR A 665 14.11 8.42 -7.68
CA THR A 665 15.04 9.07 -8.63
C THR A 665 14.38 10.14 -9.48
N ASN A 666 15.05 11.28 -9.66
CA ASN A 666 14.61 12.37 -10.56
C ASN A 666 13.21 12.89 -10.22
N ILE A 667 13.07 13.43 -9.01
CA ILE A 667 11.81 13.97 -8.49
C ILE A 667 11.89 15.49 -8.47
N TYR A 668 10.89 16.15 -9.05
CA TYR A 668 10.71 17.59 -8.92
C TYR A 668 9.37 17.94 -8.29
N SER A 669 9.40 18.59 -7.13
CA SER A 669 8.21 19.18 -6.51
C SER A 669 8.28 20.70 -6.56
N LYS A 670 7.40 21.32 -7.35
CA LYS A 670 7.36 22.79 -7.40
C LYS A 670 6.97 23.40 -6.05
N VAL A 671 6.06 22.73 -5.33
CA VAL A 671 5.66 23.04 -3.96
C VAL A 671 4.87 21.87 -3.35
N SER A 672 5.05 21.59 -2.05
CA SER A 672 4.17 20.73 -1.24
C SER A 672 3.95 21.33 0.16
N SER A 673 2.97 20.82 0.92
CA SER A 673 2.74 21.27 2.30
C SER A 673 3.60 20.54 3.32
N ASP A 674 3.91 19.29 3.06
CA ASP A 674 4.53 18.37 4.01
C ASP A 674 5.63 17.56 3.30
N ASP A 675 5.97 16.38 3.79
CA ASP A 675 7.23 15.73 3.43
C ASP A 675 7.29 15.24 1.98
N ILE A 676 8.45 15.37 1.32
CA ILE A 676 8.63 14.90 -0.06
C ILE A 676 9.03 13.42 -0.08
N VAL A 677 10.06 13.04 0.67
CA VAL A 677 10.46 11.63 0.83
C VAL A 677 10.52 11.30 2.31
N LYS A 678 9.64 10.37 2.73
CA LYS A 678 9.47 10.01 4.15
C LYS A 678 9.55 8.50 4.41
N PRO A 679 10.73 7.98 4.78
CA PRO A 679 10.84 6.67 5.41
C PRO A 679 10.32 6.69 6.87
N GLY A 680 9.50 5.72 7.24
CA GLY A 680 8.97 5.59 8.59
C GLY A 680 8.61 4.15 8.95
N SER A 681 8.14 3.94 10.17
CA SER A 681 7.59 2.66 10.63
C SER A 681 6.47 2.93 11.63
N ASP A 682 5.32 2.29 11.45
CA ASP A 682 4.13 2.47 12.29
C ASP A 682 3.44 1.14 12.62
N CYS A 683 2.29 1.22 13.30
CA CYS A 683 1.49 0.05 13.67
C CYS A 683 0.28 -0.16 12.73
N ALA A 684 0.17 0.50 11.58
CA ALA A 684 -1.04 0.48 10.75
C ALA A 684 -1.39 -0.90 10.18
N LEU A 685 -0.42 -1.83 10.15
CA LEU A 685 -0.63 -3.23 9.79
C LEU A 685 -1.16 -4.09 10.95
N GLY A 686 -1.32 -3.51 12.15
CA GLY A 686 -1.53 -4.24 13.41
C GLY A 686 -0.26 -4.87 13.97
N PHE A 687 0.88 -4.61 13.36
CA PHE A 687 2.21 -5.00 13.80
C PHE A 687 3.26 -4.07 13.20
N THR A 688 4.45 -4.09 13.78
CA THR A 688 5.62 -3.32 13.34
C THR A 688 6.62 -4.23 12.63
N ARG A 689 7.35 -3.67 11.66
CA ARG A 689 8.50 -4.31 11.01
C ARG A 689 9.52 -3.23 10.62
N PRO A 690 10.82 -3.59 10.48
CA PRO A 690 11.84 -2.62 10.11
C PRO A 690 11.68 -2.16 8.66
N ALA A 691 12.14 -0.93 8.40
CA ALA A 691 12.33 -0.36 7.07
C ALA A 691 13.82 -0.31 6.71
N ARG A 692 14.20 -0.68 5.48
CA ARG A 692 15.62 -0.71 5.09
C ARG A 692 15.90 -0.65 3.59
N ASP A 693 17.14 -0.35 3.25
CA ASP A 693 17.67 -0.35 1.87
C ASP A 693 16.94 0.66 0.98
N TYR A 694 17.28 1.93 1.18
CA TYR A 694 16.75 3.05 0.40
C TYR A 694 17.86 3.69 -0.43
N LYS A 695 17.58 3.90 -1.72
CA LYS A 695 18.43 4.63 -2.66
C LYS A 695 17.67 5.82 -3.22
N ILE A 696 18.02 7.02 -2.77
CA ILE A 696 17.32 8.26 -3.10
C ILE A 696 18.31 9.18 -3.81
N ARG A 697 17.98 9.64 -5.01
CA ARG A 697 18.84 10.60 -5.74
C ARG A 697 18.06 11.62 -6.55
N ASN A 698 18.67 12.79 -6.74
CA ASN A 698 18.19 13.84 -7.63
C ASN A 698 16.77 14.30 -7.24
N VAL A 699 16.61 14.73 -5.99
CA VAL A 699 15.34 15.21 -5.44
C VAL A 699 15.41 16.72 -5.26
N ILE A 700 14.52 17.43 -5.96
CA ILE A 700 14.43 18.90 -5.96
C ILE A 700 13.06 19.29 -5.45
N GLY A 701 12.98 20.19 -4.46
CA GLY A 701 11.68 20.52 -3.89
C GLY A 701 11.59 21.78 -3.04
N ASP A 702 10.43 22.44 -3.11
CA ASP A 702 9.94 23.45 -2.16
C ASP A 702 8.84 22.81 -1.31
N THR A 703 8.90 22.91 0.01
CA THR A 703 7.91 22.28 0.90
C THR A 703 7.71 23.09 2.17
N ASN A 704 6.51 23.07 2.77
CA ASN A 704 6.35 23.64 4.11
C ASN A 704 6.93 22.75 5.24
N CYS A 705 7.10 21.44 5.06
CA CYS A 705 7.78 20.59 6.06
C CYS A 705 9.19 20.19 5.63
N ASN A 706 9.41 18.95 5.15
CA ASN A 706 10.75 18.46 4.87
C ASN A 706 10.95 17.95 3.45
N LEU A 707 12.14 18.16 2.88
CA LEU A 707 12.49 17.50 1.62
C LEU A 707 12.76 16.01 1.88
N PHE A 708 13.46 15.71 2.97
CA PHE A 708 13.68 14.36 3.44
C PHE A 708 13.46 14.27 4.96
N GLN A 709 12.64 13.30 5.40
CA GLN A 709 12.35 13.05 6.81
C GLN A 709 12.37 11.55 7.10
N ILE A 710 13.17 11.11 8.08
CA ILE A 710 12.94 9.83 8.75
C ILE A 710 12.04 10.08 9.96
N GLY A 711 10.88 9.43 10.03
CA GLY A 711 9.86 9.64 11.07
C GLY A 711 8.73 10.59 10.62
N SER A 712 7.85 11.08 11.50
CA SER A 712 7.93 11.00 12.96
C SER A 712 7.57 9.61 13.51
N GLU A 713 6.93 8.77 12.71
CA GLU A 713 6.59 7.38 13.02
C GLU A 713 7.85 6.53 12.93
N THR A 714 8.37 6.08 14.07
CA THR A 714 9.57 5.23 14.15
C THR A 714 9.35 4.06 15.11
N ALA A 715 8.21 3.38 14.94
CA ALA A 715 7.75 2.29 15.78
C ALA A 715 8.62 1.03 15.69
N ASP A 716 9.45 0.92 14.65
CA ASP A 716 10.48 -0.10 14.45
C ASP A 716 11.73 0.51 13.78
N ASP A 717 12.77 -0.31 13.61
CA ASP A 717 14.07 0.14 13.10
C ASP A 717 14.01 0.64 11.64
N ILE A 718 14.82 1.65 11.33
CA ILE A 718 14.93 2.26 10.00
C ILE A 718 16.41 2.36 9.65
N MET A 719 16.88 1.64 8.63
CA MET A 719 18.32 1.49 8.41
C MET A 719 18.74 1.49 6.94
N ASP A 720 20.02 1.76 6.72
CA ASP A 720 20.69 1.61 5.41
C ASP A 720 20.03 2.48 4.33
N ILE A 721 20.15 3.79 4.49
CA ILE A 721 19.56 4.80 3.59
C ILE A 721 20.66 5.66 2.99
N CYS A 722 20.69 5.72 1.66
CA CYS A 722 21.58 6.59 0.89
C CYS A 722 20.75 7.65 0.17
N VAL A 723 21.09 8.92 0.40
CA VAL A 723 20.46 10.08 -0.22
C VAL A 723 21.55 10.90 -0.90
N ASP A 724 21.52 11.08 -2.22
CA ASP A 724 22.53 11.87 -2.94
C ASP A 724 21.88 12.95 -3.82
N ASN A 725 22.61 14.02 -4.13
CA ASN A 725 22.16 15.09 -5.04
C ASN A 725 20.77 15.67 -4.69
N ILE A 726 20.64 16.30 -3.51
CA ILE A 726 19.40 17.01 -3.15
C ILE A 726 19.50 18.52 -3.40
N TYR A 727 18.37 19.13 -3.76
CA TYR A 727 18.24 20.57 -3.92
C TYR A 727 16.98 21.07 -3.21
N VAL A 728 17.12 21.58 -2.00
CA VAL A 728 16.02 22.19 -1.24
C VAL A 728 15.83 23.64 -1.70
N LEU A 729 14.67 23.92 -2.31
CA LEU A 729 14.28 25.24 -2.78
C LEU A 729 13.72 26.12 -1.66
N GLY A 730 13.16 25.51 -0.63
CA GLY A 730 12.60 26.17 0.54
C GLY A 730 11.96 25.15 1.46
N SER A 731 12.10 25.34 2.77
CA SER A 731 11.51 24.48 3.81
C SER A 731 11.14 25.28 5.05
N ASN A 732 9.91 25.11 5.58
CA ASN A 732 9.49 25.77 6.82
C ASN A 732 9.59 24.88 8.08
N LYS A 733 9.99 23.60 7.96
CA LYS A 733 10.30 22.70 9.09
C LYS A 733 11.78 22.31 9.09
N ALA A 734 12.22 21.44 8.20
CA ALA A 734 13.64 21.17 8.00
C ALA A 734 14.00 20.75 6.56
N GLY A 735 15.27 20.92 6.17
CA GLY A 735 15.74 20.46 4.85
C GLY A 735 15.90 18.93 4.83
N PHE A 736 16.71 18.45 5.76
CA PHE A 736 16.98 17.03 5.98
C PHE A 736 16.80 16.70 7.47
N SER A 737 15.93 15.75 7.76
CA SER A 737 15.48 15.47 9.13
C SER A 737 15.52 13.98 9.46
N ILE A 738 15.94 13.69 10.68
CA ILE A 738 15.91 12.35 11.27
C ILE A 738 15.33 12.50 12.67
N SER A 739 14.18 11.88 12.93
CA SER A 739 13.55 11.95 14.25
C SER A 739 13.09 10.57 14.67
N THR A 740 13.74 9.98 15.68
CA THR A 740 13.24 8.78 16.34
C THR A 740 12.43 9.15 17.57
N ASN A 741 11.15 8.86 17.54
CA ASN A 741 10.20 9.29 18.56
C ASN A 741 9.55 8.12 19.30
N ASP A 742 9.52 6.94 18.66
CA ASP A 742 8.73 5.79 19.13
C ASP A 742 9.60 4.61 19.61
N GLY A 743 10.90 4.83 19.80
CA GLY A 743 11.84 3.83 20.35
C GLY A 743 12.57 2.96 19.31
N GLY A 744 12.40 3.26 18.02
CA GLY A 744 13.13 2.62 16.93
C GLY A 744 14.62 2.94 16.91
N HIS A 745 15.38 2.10 16.20
CA HIS A 745 16.79 2.34 15.90
C HIS A 745 16.95 2.84 14.47
N VAL A 746 17.37 4.10 14.33
CA VAL A 746 17.76 4.69 13.03
C VAL A 746 19.26 4.57 12.85
N LYS A 747 19.73 3.91 11.79
CA LYS A 747 21.19 3.77 11.58
C LYS A 747 21.65 3.70 10.13
N ASN A 748 22.91 4.04 9.90
CA ASN A 748 23.58 3.97 8.60
C ASN A 748 22.85 4.85 7.57
N ILE A 749 22.81 6.16 7.84
CA ILE A 749 22.19 7.15 6.97
C ILE A 749 23.27 8.01 6.34
N HIS A 750 23.32 8.01 5.02
CA HIS A 750 24.40 8.62 4.24
C HIS A 750 23.80 9.69 3.33
N LEU A 751 24.24 10.94 3.51
CA LEU A 751 23.85 12.07 2.68
C LEU A 751 25.04 12.52 1.82
N ASN A 752 24.84 12.47 0.51
CA ASN A 752 25.72 12.97 -0.53
C ASN A 752 27.11 12.30 -0.50
N CYS A 753 27.08 10.97 -0.37
CA CYS A 753 28.25 10.08 -0.34
C CYS A 753 28.53 9.41 -1.70
N GLY A 754 27.63 9.52 -2.67
CA GLY A 754 27.77 8.90 -4.00
C GLY A 754 27.43 7.41 -4.03
N HIS A 755 26.72 6.92 -3.02
CA HIS A 755 26.33 5.51 -2.91
C HIS A 755 25.20 5.12 -3.88
N THR A 756 24.45 6.10 -4.38
CA THR A 756 23.41 5.90 -5.40
C THR A 756 23.92 6.11 -6.84
N GLY A 757 25.19 6.50 -7.01
CA GLY A 757 25.82 6.82 -8.29
C GLY A 757 26.75 8.04 -8.20
N PRO A 758 27.47 8.40 -9.28
CA PRO A 758 28.38 9.54 -9.28
C PRO A 758 27.70 10.84 -8.85
N LEU A 759 28.43 11.66 -8.06
CA LEU A 759 28.01 12.99 -7.66
C LEU A 759 28.45 14.00 -8.73
N HIS A 760 27.50 14.71 -9.33
CA HIS A 760 27.79 15.78 -10.30
C HIS A 760 27.93 17.16 -9.63
N SER A 761 27.37 17.32 -8.42
CA SER A 761 27.37 18.56 -7.68
C SER A 761 27.23 18.32 -6.18
N ARG A 762 27.62 19.33 -5.39
CA ARG A 762 27.29 19.42 -3.97
C ARG A 762 25.77 19.55 -3.82
N SER A 763 25.22 18.94 -2.77
CA SER A 763 23.81 19.14 -2.42
C SER A 763 23.59 20.58 -1.95
N LYS A 764 22.40 21.13 -2.20
CA LYS A 764 22.10 22.54 -1.90
C LYS A 764 20.84 22.70 -1.07
N MET A 765 20.86 23.63 -0.11
CA MET A 765 19.67 24.03 0.64
C MET A 765 19.53 25.54 0.68
N PHE A 766 18.36 26.04 0.27
CA PHE A 766 17.99 27.44 0.33
C PHE A 766 16.73 27.63 1.17
N ARG A 767 16.58 28.79 1.82
CA ARG A 767 15.30 29.22 2.42
C ARG A 767 14.69 28.15 3.33
N THR A 768 15.58 27.50 4.05
CA THR A 768 15.29 26.35 4.90
C THR A 768 15.35 26.79 6.34
N PHE A 769 14.25 26.65 7.07
CA PHE A 769 14.13 27.05 8.48
C PHE A 769 15.19 26.37 9.34
N THR A 770 15.25 25.04 9.28
CA THR A 770 16.22 24.20 10.01
C THR A 770 16.94 23.32 8.99
N PRO A 771 18.21 23.59 8.62
CA PRO A 771 18.86 22.81 7.57
C PRO A 771 18.97 21.31 7.90
N PHE A 772 19.42 21.01 9.11
CA PHE A 772 19.45 19.66 9.68
C PHE A 772 18.70 19.61 11.00
N PHE A 773 17.81 18.64 11.15
CA PHE A 773 17.12 18.35 12.40
C PHE A 773 17.26 16.86 12.72
N ILE A 774 18.23 16.52 13.56
CA ILE A 774 18.46 15.14 14.01
C ILE A 774 18.07 15.07 15.48
N SER A 775 17.03 14.30 15.81
CA SER A 775 16.45 14.30 17.15
C SER A 775 16.04 12.93 17.67
N ILE A 776 16.06 12.79 18.98
CA ILE A 776 15.38 11.72 19.72
C ILE A 776 14.28 12.37 20.56
N SER A 777 13.10 11.74 20.62
CA SER A 777 12.03 12.13 21.54
C SER A 777 11.42 10.90 22.22
N ASN A 778 10.56 11.15 23.21
CA ASN A 778 9.95 10.11 24.02
C ASN A 778 8.42 10.00 23.80
N ARG A 779 7.98 9.84 22.54
CA ARG A 779 6.55 9.64 22.21
C ARG A 779 6.09 8.19 22.42
N GLY A 780 6.89 7.20 22.04
CA GLY A 780 6.60 5.78 22.31
C GLY A 780 5.27 5.26 21.75
N ARG A 781 4.84 5.68 20.54
CA ARG A 781 3.62 5.17 19.89
C ARG A 781 3.83 3.77 19.32
N VAL A 782 3.93 2.79 20.21
CA VAL A 782 4.05 1.38 19.85
C VAL A 782 3.01 0.55 20.60
N LEU A 783 2.69 -0.61 20.05
CA LEU A 783 1.87 -1.61 20.76
C LEU A 783 2.52 -1.96 22.10
N GLY A 784 1.73 -2.06 23.16
CA GLY A 784 2.23 -2.39 24.50
C GLY A 784 2.86 -1.23 25.26
N ALA A 785 2.90 -0.01 24.72
CA ALA A 785 3.46 1.16 25.42
C ALA A 785 2.56 1.60 26.59
N THR A 786 3.17 1.93 27.73
CA THR A 786 2.51 2.51 28.90
C THR A 786 3.13 3.85 29.27
N VAL A 787 2.29 4.75 29.79
CA VAL A 787 2.69 6.11 30.19
C VAL A 787 2.28 6.39 31.63
N GLY A 788 3.01 7.27 32.30
CA GLY A 788 2.64 7.87 33.58
C GLY A 788 2.75 9.39 33.52
N LYS A 789 2.01 10.11 34.36
CA LYS A 789 2.05 11.58 34.44
C LYS A 789 2.96 12.02 35.58
N TYR A 790 3.91 12.91 35.30
CA TYR A 790 4.93 13.34 36.25
C TYR A 790 5.06 14.87 36.24
N ALA A 791 5.26 15.43 37.43
CA ALA A 791 5.60 16.84 37.61
C ALA A 791 7.09 16.96 37.95
N PHE A 792 7.82 17.77 37.19
CA PHE A 792 9.26 17.95 37.37
C PHE A 792 9.72 19.32 36.88
N THR A 793 10.91 19.73 37.32
CA THR A 793 11.55 20.96 36.83
C THR A 793 12.68 20.60 35.88
N ASP A 794 12.73 21.25 34.71
CA ASP A 794 13.84 21.13 33.76
C ASP A 794 14.35 22.53 33.41
N ASN A 795 15.61 22.81 33.71
CA ASN A 795 16.24 24.13 33.51
C ASN A 795 15.43 25.32 34.07
N GLY A 796 14.72 25.10 35.19
CA GLY A 796 13.89 26.12 35.85
C GLY A 796 12.48 26.27 35.26
N GLU A 797 12.11 25.51 34.22
CA GLU A 797 10.74 25.39 33.73
C GLU A 797 10.01 24.23 34.42
N ASN A 798 8.78 24.48 34.88
CA ASN A 798 7.94 23.44 35.50
C ASN A 798 7.17 22.68 34.42
N HIS A 799 7.27 21.35 34.45
CA HIS A 799 6.57 20.43 33.57
C HIS A 799 5.54 19.61 34.35
N ASN A 800 4.46 19.23 33.66
CA ASN A 800 3.48 18.27 34.16
C ASN A 800 2.98 17.42 32.98
N GLU A 801 3.79 16.43 32.60
CA GLU A 801 3.72 15.76 31.31
C GLU A 801 3.77 14.23 31.46
N LEU A 802 3.41 13.53 30.38
CA LEU A 802 3.48 12.10 30.26
C LEU A 802 4.92 11.66 29.96
N LEU A 803 5.37 10.62 30.66
CA LEU A 803 6.59 9.89 30.35
C LEU A 803 6.24 8.44 29.99
N VAL A 804 6.85 7.93 28.92
CA VAL A 804 6.74 6.51 28.54
C VAL A 804 7.60 5.67 29.48
N LYS A 805 7.01 4.62 30.06
CA LYS A 805 7.62 3.87 31.17
C LYS A 805 8.33 2.59 30.75
N ASN A 806 7.85 1.96 29.67
CA ASN A 806 8.22 0.57 29.34
C ASN A 806 8.74 0.37 27.92
N ILE A 807 9.09 1.46 27.22
CA ILE A 807 9.72 1.46 25.90
C ILE A 807 11.09 2.12 26.04
N ASN A 808 12.10 1.58 25.37
CA ASN A 808 13.41 2.22 25.33
C ASN A 808 13.34 3.54 24.56
N ILE A 809 14.10 4.55 25.02
CA ILE A 809 14.42 5.72 24.20
C ILE A 809 15.05 5.24 22.88
N GLY A 810 14.67 5.89 21.77
CA GLY A 810 15.17 5.57 20.44
C GLY A 810 16.68 5.69 20.32
N GLN A 811 17.23 5.16 19.23
CA GLN A 811 18.66 5.20 18.93
C GLN A 811 18.88 5.80 17.55
N VAL A 812 19.89 6.65 17.42
CA VAL A 812 20.35 7.19 16.14
C VAL A 812 21.86 7.01 16.08
N GLU A 813 22.37 6.30 15.08
CA GLU A 813 23.82 6.13 14.92
C GLU A 813 24.31 6.05 13.46
N ASN A 814 25.58 6.38 13.25
CA ASN A 814 26.28 6.26 11.96
C ASN A 814 25.61 7.12 10.88
N ILE A 815 25.64 8.44 11.08
CA ILE A 815 25.10 9.41 10.14
C ILE A 815 26.27 10.14 9.47
N ILE A 816 26.40 10.02 8.15
CA ILE A 816 27.49 10.64 7.39
C ILE A 816 26.90 11.68 6.45
N ILE A 817 27.37 12.93 6.56
CA ILE A 817 26.89 14.08 5.80
C ILE A 817 28.08 14.74 5.10
N ASN A 818 28.08 14.72 3.77
CA ASN A 818 29.22 15.18 2.97
C ASN A 818 28.84 16.27 1.96
N GLY A 819 29.62 17.35 1.87
CA GLY A 819 29.63 18.24 0.71
C GLY A 819 28.29 18.95 0.42
N ILE A 820 27.87 19.84 1.32
CA ILE A 820 26.56 20.52 1.23
C ILE A 820 26.73 22.03 1.36
N ASP A 821 26.04 22.78 0.51
CA ASP A 821 25.98 24.23 0.57
C ASP A 821 24.61 24.73 1.02
N ILE A 822 24.59 25.48 2.12
CA ILE A 822 23.38 25.93 2.82
C ILE A 822 23.41 27.45 2.90
N TYR A 823 22.41 28.08 2.29
CA TYR A 823 22.26 29.52 2.23
C TYR A 823 20.84 29.94 2.64
N GLU A 824 20.69 31.22 2.97
CA GLU A 824 19.37 31.81 3.21
C GLU A 824 18.57 31.07 4.29
N VAL A 825 19.17 30.79 5.45
CA VAL A 825 18.51 30.00 6.51
C VAL A 825 17.40 30.80 7.20
N TYR A 826 16.16 30.59 6.74
CA TYR A 826 14.90 31.08 7.31
C TYR A 826 13.73 30.27 6.74
N ALA A 827 12.55 30.33 7.37
CA ALA A 827 11.32 29.72 6.85
C ALA A 827 10.82 30.47 5.60
N GLY A 828 11.28 30.07 4.41
CA GLY A 828 11.06 30.78 3.15
C GLY A 828 10.41 29.96 2.03
N SER A 829 9.77 28.84 2.35
CA SER A 829 9.02 28.04 1.37
C SER A 829 7.88 28.84 0.72
N SER A 830 7.64 28.52 -0.55
CA SER A 830 6.56 29.09 -1.37
C SER A 830 5.17 28.54 -1.06
N PHE A 831 5.04 27.60 -0.12
CA PHE A 831 3.76 26.94 0.22
C PHE A 831 2.60 27.91 0.47
N ARG A 832 2.88 29.10 1.03
CA ARG A 832 1.87 30.16 1.26
C ARG A 832 1.59 31.03 0.02
N GLY A 833 1.95 30.57 -1.17
CA GLY A 833 1.55 31.13 -2.47
C GLY A 833 2.52 32.16 -3.08
N LYS A 834 3.39 32.81 -2.28
CA LYS A 834 4.40 33.73 -2.82
C LYS A 834 5.71 33.00 -3.03
N ARG A 835 6.10 32.82 -4.30
CA ARG A 835 7.35 32.13 -4.66
C ARG A 835 8.56 32.93 -4.17
N TRP A 836 9.23 32.34 -3.18
CA TRP A 836 10.41 32.81 -2.44
C TRP A 836 10.41 34.27 -2.03
N SER A 837 9.63 34.59 -1.00
CA SER A 837 9.72 35.90 -0.35
C SER A 837 11.12 36.12 0.22
N ALA A 838 11.70 37.28 -0.07
CA ALA A 838 12.94 37.73 0.56
C ALA A 838 12.79 37.77 2.09
N TYR A 839 13.90 37.55 2.79
CA TYR A 839 13.95 37.66 4.24
C TYR A 839 13.66 39.10 4.68
N ASP A 840 12.68 39.30 5.57
CA ASP A 840 12.21 40.61 6.01
C ASP A 840 12.42 40.88 7.51
N GLY A 841 13.10 39.95 8.20
CA GLY A 841 13.31 40.01 9.64
C GLY A 841 12.30 39.22 10.47
N LYS A 842 11.10 38.91 9.93
CA LYS A 842 10.00 38.28 10.69
C LYS A 842 9.93 36.78 10.52
N GLN A 843 10.52 36.23 9.46
CA GLN A 843 10.50 34.78 9.26
C GLN A 843 11.28 34.06 10.36
N ARG A 844 10.78 32.88 10.77
CA ARG A 844 11.45 32.00 11.72
C ARG A 844 12.81 31.57 11.17
N ARG A 845 13.79 31.40 12.05
CA ARG A 845 15.16 30.96 11.75
C ARG A 845 15.60 29.95 12.80
N ALA A 846 16.34 28.94 12.40
CA ALA A 846 17.00 28.01 13.31
C ALA A 846 18.44 27.77 12.86
N THR A 847 19.22 27.13 13.73
CA THR A 847 20.54 26.57 13.42
C THR A 847 20.39 25.10 13.02
N PRO A 848 21.37 24.43 12.41
CA PRO A 848 21.51 22.98 12.45
C PRO A 848 21.44 22.41 13.88
N ILE A 849 20.61 21.38 14.09
CA ILE A 849 20.30 20.80 15.41
C ILE A 849 20.59 19.29 15.42
N ILE A 850 21.30 18.87 16.46
CA ILE A 850 21.44 17.46 16.86
C ILE A 850 21.05 17.36 18.34
N ALA A 851 19.94 16.72 18.66
CA ALA A 851 19.42 16.66 20.02
C ALA A 851 19.02 15.23 20.39
N GLY A 852 19.83 14.57 21.21
CA GLY A 852 19.38 13.37 21.92
C GLY A 852 18.33 13.72 22.98
N TYR A 853 17.99 12.76 23.82
CA TYR A 853 16.93 12.93 24.83
C TYR A 853 17.39 12.39 26.18
N SER A 854 17.11 13.11 27.26
CA SER A 854 17.23 12.60 28.63
C SER A 854 15.87 12.61 29.33
N LEU A 855 15.60 11.56 30.12
CA LEU A 855 14.56 11.62 31.13
C LEU A 855 14.91 12.68 32.19
N PRO A 856 13.92 13.22 32.94
CA PRO A 856 14.19 14.07 34.09
C PRO A 856 14.88 13.26 35.19
N ALA A 857 15.86 13.85 35.87
CA ALA A 857 16.52 13.19 36.99
C ALA A 857 15.53 12.93 38.12
N ALA A 858 15.64 11.78 38.81
CA ALA A 858 14.70 11.39 39.86
C ALA A 858 14.54 12.43 40.99
N ALA A 859 15.60 13.20 41.28
CA ALA A 859 15.57 14.27 42.29
C ALA A 859 14.75 15.50 41.86
N GLU A 860 14.60 15.72 40.56
CA GLU A 860 13.82 16.84 39.99
C GLU A 860 12.34 16.49 39.81
N VAL A 861 11.97 15.22 39.99
CA VAL A 861 10.59 14.73 39.86
C VAL A 861 9.91 14.74 41.22
N THR A 862 8.73 15.37 41.30
CA THR A 862 7.91 15.39 42.52
C THR A 862 7.51 13.96 42.90
N GLY A 863 7.97 13.49 44.07
CA GLY A 863 7.73 12.12 44.54
C GLY A 863 8.69 11.07 43.96
N GLY A 864 9.68 11.48 43.17
CA GLY A 864 10.66 10.60 42.54
C GLY A 864 10.19 9.96 41.23
N LEU A 865 11.11 9.32 40.52
CA LEU A 865 10.83 8.55 39.31
C LEU A 865 10.62 7.07 39.68
N ASP A 866 9.42 6.53 39.47
CA ASP A 866 9.01 5.19 39.89
C ASP A 866 9.32 4.08 38.88
N PHE A 867 10.12 4.36 37.85
CA PHE A 867 10.45 3.39 36.79
C PHE A 867 11.89 3.50 36.30
N THR A 868 12.35 2.43 35.68
CA THR A 868 13.58 2.39 34.88
C THR A 868 13.23 1.82 33.52
N LEU A 869 13.78 2.41 32.45
CA LEU A 869 13.54 1.91 31.10
C LEU A 869 14.09 0.47 30.93
N PRO A 870 13.53 -0.34 30.01
CA PRO A 870 13.93 -1.75 29.88
C PRO A 870 15.44 -1.99 29.67
N ASN A 871 16.13 -1.06 29.03
CA ASN A 871 17.58 -1.12 28.80
C ASN A 871 18.44 -0.48 29.91
N GLY A 872 17.82 -0.02 31.00
CA GLY A 872 18.50 0.66 32.11
C GLY A 872 19.01 2.06 31.81
N LYS A 873 18.79 2.60 30.61
CA LYS A 873 19.32 3.90 30.20
C LYS A 873 18.37 5.03 30.60
N HIS A 874 18.97 6.16 30.98
CA HIS A 874 18.26 7.41 31.26
C HIS A 874 18.34 8.42 30.11
N THR A 875 19.40 8.31 29.31
CA THR A 875 19.71 9.23 28.21
C THR A 875 19.89 8.43 26.91
N GLY A 876 19.19 8.85 25.87
CA GLY A 876 19.39 8.43 24.49
C GLY A 876 20.40 9.35 23.82
N TYR A 877 21.67 8.95 23.79
CA TYR A 877 22.69 9.65 23.03
C TYR A 877 22.56 9.35 21.54
N ILE A 878 22.68 10.38 20.71
CA ILE A 878 22.89 10.22 19.26
C ILE A 878 24.38 9.95 19.03
N LYS A 879 24.72 8.95 18.22
CA LYS A 879 26.10 8.44 18.11
C LYS A 879 26.69 8.55 16.72
N ASN A 880 28.00 8.74 16.64
CA ASN A 880 28.78 8.61 15.39
C ASN A 880 28.17 9.45 14.26
N ILE A 881 28.14 10.77 14.42
CA ILE A 881 27.70 11.69 13.38
C ILE A 881 28.92 12.39 12.78
N GLU A 882 28.98 12.44 11.46
CA GLU A 882 30.04 13.12 10.72
C GLU A 882 29.47 14.20 9.80
N PHE A 883 29.93 15.43 10.01
CA PHE A 883 29.78 16.54 9.07
C PHE A 883 31.11 16.77 8.38
N ASN A 884 31.19 16.48 7.09
CA ASN A 884 32.37 16.71 6.27
C ASN A 884 32.05 17.73 5.17
N ASP A 885 32.77 18.85 5.17
CA ASP A 885 32.64 19.87 4.13
C ASP A 885 31.20 20.39 3.97
N VAL A 886 30.60 20.83 5.08
CA VAL A 886 29.28 21.46 5.11
C VAL A 886 29.44 22.96 5.30
N GLN A 887 28.86 23.75 4.40
CA GLN A 887 29.00 25.20 4.33
C GLN A 887 27.66 25.85 4.69
N VAL A 888 27.59 26.55 5.82
CA VAL A 888 26.36 27.18 6.34
C VAL A 888 26.50 28.68 6.39
N LEU A 889 25.60 29.39 5.71
CA LEU A 889 25.41 30.83 5.82
C LEU A 889 23.99 31.14 6.34
N VAL A 890 23.89 31.48 7.62
CA VAL A 890 22.61 31.85 8.25
C VAL A 890 22.32 33.35 8.11
N LYS A 891 21.06 33.76 8.34
CA LYS A 891 20.72 35.19 8.35
C LYS A 891 21.36 35.97 9.50
N GLY A 892 21.59 35.34 10.65
CA GLY A 892 22.18 35.98 11.84
C GLY A 892 21.24 36.99 12.51
N GLY A 893 21.73 37.93 13.33
CA GLY A 893 20.90 38.96 13.96
C GLY A 893 20.24 38.58 15.29
N ASN A 894 20.67 37.48 15.92
CA ASN A 894 20.25 37.13 17.28
C ASN A 894 21.09 37.88 18.33
N PRO A 895 20.49 38.36 19.44
CA PRO A 895 21.20 39.06 20.50
C PRO A 895 22.11 38.13 21.32
N LEU A 896 23.07 38.72 22.03
CA LEU A 896 23.96 37.98 22.95
C LEU A 896 23.18 37.24 24.05
N SER A 897 22.04 37.77 24.49
CA SER A 897 21.19 37.14 25.52
C SER A 897 20.72 35.74 25.13
N ASP A 898 20.61 35.44 23.83
CA ASP A 898 20.20 34.10 23.36
C ASP A 898 21.23 33.03 23.70
N THR A 899 22.46 33.39 24.07
CA THR A 899 23.47 32.43 24.57
C THR A 899 23.09 31.77 25.89
N ALA A 900 22.15 32.36 26.64
CA ALA A 900 21.62 31.82 27.88
C ALA A 900 20.41 30.89 27.66
N ALA A 901 19.97 30.69 26.41
CA ALA A 901 18.82 29.84 26.12
C ALA A 901 19.10 28.38 26.52
N THR A 902 18.09 27.76 27.14
CA THR A 902 18.07 26.35 27.53
C THR A 902 16.92 25.65 26.79
N PRO A 903 17.14 25.17 25.55
CA PRO A 903 16.14 24.41 24.83
C PRO A 903 15.58 23.25 25.67
N PRO A 904 14.24 23.01 25.69
CA PRO A 904 13.66 21.91 26.46
C PRO A 904 13.98 20.53 25.86
N GLU A 905 13.72 19.45 26.59
CA GLU A 905 13.65 18.09 26.05
C GLU A 905 12.37 17.85 25.21
N LEU A 906 12.44 16.93 24.24
CA LEU A 906 11.30 16.57 23.39
C LEU A 906 10.47 15.43 24.02
N GLY A 907 9.46 15.80 24.81
CA GLY A 907 8.56 14.87 25.48
C GLY A 907 7.45 14.28 24.58
N VAL A 908 6.45 13.66 25.20
CA VAL A 908 5.26 13.13 24.50
C VAL A 908 4.56 14.26 23.74
N GLY A 909 4.18 13.99 22.49
CA GLY A 909 3.54 14.98 21.60
C GLY A 909 4.50 16.01 20.97
N GLN A 910 5.79 15.97 21.29
CA GLN A 910 6.80 16.91 20.78
C GLN A 910 7.79 16.19 19.87
N TYR A 911 8.14 16.83 18.74
CA TYR A 911 9.09 16.28 17.75
C TYR A 911 9.52 17.30 16.68
N ASN A 912 9.11 18.58 16.79
CA ASN A 912 9.44 19.61 15.81
C ASN A 912 10.58 20.49 16.32
N ALA A 913 11.41 21.02 15.41
CA ALA A 913 12.49 21.95 15.77
C ALA A 913 11.98 23.18 16.54
N SER A 914 10.75 23.65 16.27
CA SER A 914 10.14 24.75 17.02
C SER A 914 9.85 24.42 18.49
N ASN A 915 9.71 23.14 18.86
CA ASN A 915 9.57 22.73 20.25
C ASN A 915 10.84 23.03 21.05
N LEU A 916 12.00 23.13 20.40
CA LEU A 916 13.30 23.44 21.03
C LEU A 916 13.54 24.95 21.21
N LYS A 917 12.52 25.78 20.94
CA LYS A 917 12.56 27.25 21.11
C LYS A 917 13.79 27.87 20.42
N VAL A 918 14.52 28.75 21.10
CA VAL A 918 15.72 29.43 20.58
C VAL A 918 16.97 28.61 20.92
N GLN A 919 17.82 28.36 19.94
CA GLN A 919 19.10 27.66 20.14
C GLN A 919 20.22 28.66 20.46
N PRO A 920 21.16 28.31 21.35
CA PRO A 920 22.23 29.19 21.82
C PRO A 920 23.38 29.37 20.82
N SER A 921 23.32 28.75 19.63
CA SER A 921 24.31 28.89 18.57
C SER A 921 23.68 29.27 17.22
N TYR A 922 24.48 29.89 16.35
CA TYR A 922 24.08 30.20 14.99
C TYR A 922 24.50 29.14 13.96
N GLY A 923 25.52 28.32 14.25
CA GLY A 923 26.13 27.38 13.29
C GLY A 923 25.77 25.91 13.51
N LEU A 924 26.00 25.38 14.72
CA LEU A 924 25.60 24.02 15.11
C LEU A 924 25.28 23.95 16.60
N TRP A 925 24.15 23.36 16.96
CA TRP A 925 23.83 23.02 18.34
C TRP A 925 23.71 21.50 18.48
N ALA A 926 24.51 20.93 19.38
CA ALA A 926 24.54 19.50 19.67
C ALA A 926 24.31 19.26 21.16
N ARG A 927 23.30 18.43 21.49
CA ARG A 927 23.00 17.98 22.85
C ARG A 927 22.86 16.47 22.95
N HIS A 928 23.41 15.85 24.00
CA HIS A 928 23.36 14.40 24.21
C HIS A 928 23.91 13.63 23.00
N VAL A 929 25.16 13.94 22.61
CA VAL A 929 25.81 13.35 21.44
C VAL A 929 27.09 12.63 21.82
N MET A 930 27.34 11.45 21.24
CA MET A 930 28.59 10.72 21.37
C MET A 930 29.28 10.63 20.00
N ASN A 931 30.59 10.89 19.96
CA ASN A 931 31.42 10.77 18.76
C ASN A 931 30.94 11.66 17.59
N LEU A 932 30.89 12.97 17.83
CA LEU A 932 30.60 13.97 16.80
C LEU A 932 31.88 14.39 16.06
N THR A 933 31.91 14.24 14.74
CA THR A 933 32.99 14.75 13.89
C THR A 933 32.49 15.93 13.06
N VAL A 934 33.21 17.06 13.11
CA VAL A 934 33.00 18.23 12.26
C VAL A 934 34.30 18.57 11.55
N LYS A 935 34.37 18.32 10.25
CA LYS A 935 35.59 18.44 9.45
C LYS A 935 35.37 19.35 8.24
N ASN A 936 36.27 20.30 8.03
CA ASN A 936 36.29 21.20 6.86
C ASN A 936 34.98 21.98 6.63
N CYS A 937 34.20 22.21 7.69
CA CYS A 937 32.92 22.91 7.61
C CYS A 937 33.10 24.43 7.77
N SER A 938 32.13 25.22 7.29
CA SER A 938 32.07 26.66 7.58
C SER A 938 30.73 27.03 8.18
N PHE A 939 30.74 27.86 9.23
CA PHE A 939 29.54 28.46 9.81
C PHE A 939 29.67 29.98 9.83
N ASN A 940 28.87 30.66 9.02
CA ASN A 940 28.89 32.11 8.85
C ASN A 940 27.47 32.68 8.99
N TYR A 941 27.39 34.00 9.13
CA TYR A 941 26.14 34.74 9.15
C TYR A 941 26.19 35.97 8.23
N GLU A 942 25.03 36.39 7.71
CA GLU A 942 24.88 37.63 6.93
C GLU A 942 24.82 38.87 7.84
N GLN A 943 23.99 38.83 8.88
CA GLN A 943 23.87 39.88 9.90
C GLN A 943 24.59 39.45 11.17
N ARG A 944 25.17 40.41 11.90
CA ARG A 944 25.89 40.13 13.15
C ARG A 944 25.04 39.28 14.10
N ASP A 945 25.59 38.16 14.58
CA ASP A 945 24.95 37.26 15.54
C ASP A 945 25.78 37.22 16.83
N GLY A 946 25.13 37.31 17.99
CA GLY A 946 25.77 37.28 19.31
C GLY A 946 25.97 35.88 19.88
N ARG A 947 25.36 34.85 19.26
CA ARG A 947 25.40 33.46 19.72
C ARG A 947 26.71 32.76 19.35
N TYR A 948 26.97 31.59 19.96
CA TYR A 948 28.16 30.81 19.62
C TYR A 948 28.09 30.27 18.18
N ALA A 949 29.22 30.00 17.55
CA ALA A 949 29.24 29.29 16.27
C ALA A 949 28.83 27.84 16.46
N VAL A 950 29.41 27.18 17.46
CA VAL A 950 29.10 25.79 17.84
C VAL A 950 28.82 25.75 19.34
N TYR A 951 27.79 25.02 19.74
CA TYR A 951 27.46 24.78 21.15
C TYR A 951 27.31 23.27 21.39
N LEU A 952 28.14 22.75 22.28
CA LEU A 952 28.15 21.35 22.71
C LEU A 952 27.62 21.27 24.16
N ASP A 953 26.48 20.60 24.36
CA ASP A 953 25.86 20.35 25.68
C ASP A 953 25.77 18.85 25.94
N ASP A 954 26.43 18.33 26.98
CA ASP A 954 26.52 16.88 27.24
C ASP A 954 26.95 16.08 25.99
N VAL A 955 28.08 16.48 25.40
CA VAL A 955 28.70 15.80 24.27
C VAL A 955 29.93 15.03 24.74
N ILE A 956 30.11 13.81 24.27
CA ILE A 956 31.22 12.92 24.62
C ILE A 956 31.99 12.57 23.35
N GLY A 957 33.29 12.85 23.30
CA GLY A 957 34.15 12.40 22.19
C GLY A 957 33.99 13.21 20.89
N ALA A 958 33.89 14.53 20.93
CA ALA A 958 33.80 15.32 19.70
C ALA A 958 35.18 15.66 19.10
N SER A 959 35.27 15.64 17.77
CA SER A 959 36.46 16.03 17.00
C SER A 959 36.11 17.13 16.00
N ILE A 960 36.72 18.31 16.15
CA ILE A 960 36.45 19.48 15.31
C ILE A 960 37.76 19.91 14.62
N SER A 961 37.79 19.91 13.29
CA SER A 961 38.98 20.26 12.50
C SER A 961 38.64 21.02 11.21
N GLY A 962 39.52 21.94 10.80
CA GLY A 962 39.35 22.69 9.55
C GLY A 962 38.09 23.57 9.50
N VAL A 963 37.54 23.95 10.66
CA VAL A 963 36.29 24.71 10.75
C VAL A 963 36.54 26.21 10.60
N LYS A 964 35.82 26.84 9.65
CA LYS A 964 35.86 28.29 9.40
C LYS A 964 34.62 28.96 9.99
N THR A 965 34.78 30.01 10.78
CA THR A 965 33.65 30.71 11.40
C THR A 965 33.88 32.20 11.54
N VAL A 966 32.80 32.96 11.65
CA VAL A 966 32.86 34.39 12.04
C VAL A 966 32.74 34.52 13.55
N ARG A 967 33.63 35.33 14.14
CA ARG A 967 33.61 35.59 15.59
C ARG A 967 32.31 36.32 15.99
N PRO A 968 31.54 35.82 16.98
CA PRO A 968 30.29 36.46 17.37
C PRO A 968 30.48 37.85 18.00
N ALA A 969 29.51 38.73 17.79
CA ALA A 969 29.57 40.10 18.31
C ALA A 969 29.39 40.12 19.84
N GLY A 970 30.32 40.76 20.56
CA GLY A 970 30.26 40.85 22.03
C GLY A 970 30.55 39.54 22.78
N ASN A 971 30.79 38.44 22.07
CA ASN A 971 31.19 37.16 22.64
C ASN A 971 32.66 36.86 22.29
N ARG A 972 33.47 36.51 23.30
CA ARG A 972 34.87 36.14 23.10
C ARG A 972 35.05 34.66 22.80
N GLU A 973 34.04 33.85 23.10
CA GLU A 973 34.02 32.40 22.91
C GLU A 973 33.27 32.07 21.61
N VAL A 974 33.90 31.30 20.72
CA VAL A 974 33.33 30.90 19.42
C VAL A 974 32.65 29.53 19.51
N ILE A 975 33.23 28.61 20.29
CA ILE A 975 32.73 27.26 20.52
C ILE A 975 32.45 27.13 22.02
N LYS A 976 31.20 26.86 22.40
CA LYS A 976 30.80 26.62 23.79
C LYS A 976 30.83 25.14 24.11
N ILE A 977 31.42 24.80 25.25
CA ILE A 977 31.46 23.45 25.81
C ILE A 977 30.77 23.47 27.19
N LYS A 978 29.66 22.76 27.33
CA LYS A 978 28.89 22.63 28.59
C LYS A 978 28.67 21.14 28.88
N GLY A 979 28.98 20.70 30.10
CA GLY A 979 28.76 19.31 30.53
C GLY A 979 29.43 18.23 29.66
N SER A 980 30.37 18.60 28.79
CA SER A 980 30.91 17.74 27.73
C SER A 980 32.32 17.23 28.07
N LYS A 981 32.70 16.08 27.50
CA LYS A 981 33.96 15.37 27.79
C LYS A 981 34.65 14.90 26.52
N ASP A 982 35.97 14.74 26.59
CA ASP A 982 36.81 14.23 25.50
C ASP A 982 36.64 15.01 24.18
N ILE A 983 36.69 16.34 24.27
CA ILE A 983 36.51 17.25 23.13
C ILE A 983 37.88 17.64 22.57
N VAL A 984 38.11 17.35 21.29
CA VAL A 984 39.34 17.69 20.57
C VAL A 984 39.05 18.73 19.49
N ILE A 985 39.74 19.87 19.56
CA ILE A 985 39.62 20.96 18.58
C ILE A 985 41.00 21.18 17.95
N PHE A 986 41.13 20.89 16.65
CA PHE A 986 42.35 21.09 15.89
C PHE A 986 42.36 22.50 15.31
N THR A 987 43.23 23.36 15.84
CA THR A 987 43.43 24.73 15.37
C THR A 987 44.57 24.78 14.36
N GLU A 988 44.28 24.80 13.06
CA GLU A 988 45.19 25.45 12.11
C GLU A 988 45.02 26.97 12.29
N LYS A 989 46.13 27.73 12.37
CA LYS A 989 46.16 29.19 12.58
C LYS A 989 44.97 29.88 11.91
N THR A 990 43.97 30.24 12.70
CA THR A 990 42.74 30.87 12.26
C THR A 990 43.08 32.22 11.63
N THR A 991 43.01 32.31 10.30
CA THR A 991 43.03 33.61 9.61
C THR A 991 41.64 34.20 9.77
N TYR A 992 41.49 35.08 10.76
CA TYR A 992 40.28 35.88 10.94
C TYR A 992 40.17 36.84 9.75
N GLY A 993 39.27 36.55 8.81
CA GLY A 993 38.86 37.53 7.80
C GLY A 993 38.13 38.68 8.50
N LYS A 994 38.54 39.92 8.20
CA LYS A 994 37.93 41.15 8.74
C LYS A 994 36.47 41.30 8.33
#